data_AF-A0AAW7QUP4-F1
#
_entry.id   AF-A0AAW7QUP4-F1
#
_cell.length_a   1.000
_cell.length_b   1.000
_cell.length_c   1.000
_cell.angle_alpha   90.00
_cell.angle_beta   90.00
_cell.angle_gamma   90.00
#
_symmetry.space_group_name_H-M   'P 1'
#
loop_
_entity.id
_entity.type
_entity.pdbx_description
1 polymer ?
#
loop_
_entity_poly.entity_id
_entity_poly.type
_entity_poly.pdbx_seq_one_letter_code
_entity_poly.pdbx_strand_id
1 'polypeptide(L)'
;MSVLAAEKIYSYPWRRRIWLSMSGNLLVFVSLLTAVYQLARGLLIYEPIARWVERNTLLQPFFEVLSPLPQDVNEWMVDTLVVLLWVVSGLLLALVLLNALPAIRVGGRGLLVEFAGGWLPVAWEELHQIHVTGDEVGERFVLLVIPAASAKRLTGWHRLYGLLYGTTFRPAFLITSRIREFDHLLNTILQEHARAIRRIEGAQPLVVDEQRRSPLFGLFLRGTAAPASTEVNLPPTTEPDVVATVPRFSLAGLIPPISALLVLALGILHYRSYWDRALALLFPTYRSNPALLWVSRDPVYRAIFESYQGVGVPFFGIADRPDLPAPFWLLVAAHLMIGLVIVSCMAILVAVPTAVTAGQHSLTIRYIFRGRNSRFKADIPWPHISACQVVDLGFGKQIMFVRSERLPWLCRFCGLIVTGQWQPGVVLVGTMSHWHDLIARCAERLSHTPPLNDAPRFQPAAFVPNLQLIGQPVATTKALSVEWKTAATFGSRLFAAIRAMTLVALPLGLMFTLPALTDGDYWPNPGIIIGGIGFWMAGMLEWPLLVLISFLIQGNVTEEQEQAHIFTLYPLVQLPRLLPMLLALISLLVNLPWLAAICWFAALAVAYWVTAALWVEVYEWDGAQAIVGGLLPVIWHFFVMTGFWLLR
;
A
#
# COMPACT_ATOMS: atom_id res chain seq x y z
N MET A 1 54.76 -21.04 -14.44
CA MET A 1 54.23 -22.16 -13.63
C MET A 1 52.93 -21.71 -12.98
N SER A 2 51.79 -22.21 -13.45
CA SER A 2 50.45 -21.83 -12.98
C SER A 2 50.13 -22.56 -11.69
N VAL A 3 50.12 -21.85 -10.57
CA VAL A 3 49.46 -22.36 -9.35
C VAL A 3 47.97 -22.37 -9.66
N LEU A 4 47.42 -23.55 -9.95
CA LEU A 4 45.98 -23.80 -9.87
C LEU A 4 45.58 -23.44 -8.43
N ALA A 5 45.00 -22.26 -8.23
CA ALA A 5 44.45 -21.87 -6.94
C ALA A 5 43.43 -22.93 -6.52
N ALA A 6 43.76 -23.72 -5.50
CA ALA A 6 42.85 -24.73 -4.96
C ALA A 6 41.53 -24.05 -4.58
N GLU A 7 40.40 -24.59 -5.04
CA GLU A 7 39.09 -24.07 -4.68
C GLU A 7 38.93 -24.09 -3.16
N LYS A 8 38.77 -22.91 -2.55
CA LYS A 8 38.64 -22.76 -1.09
C LYS A 8 37.19 -22.43 -0.75
N ILE A 9 36.64 -23.17 0.22
CA ILE A 9 35.25 -23.01 0.69
C ILE A 9 35.28 -22.25 2.02
N TYR A 10 34.63 -21.09 2.03
CA TYR A 10 34.39 -20.27 3.21
C TYR A 10 32.97 -20.56 3.71
N SER A 11 32.85 -20.88 5.00
CA SER A 11 31.58 -21.25 5.61
C SER A 11 31.47 -20.71 7.03
N TYR A 12 30.23 -20.53 7.47
CA TYR A 12 29.90 -20.11 8.84
C TYR A 12 30.07 -21.26 9.84
N PRO A 13 30.23 -20.97 11.15
CA PRO A 13 30.33 -21.99 12.18
C PRO A 13 29.17 -23.00 12.11
N TRP A 14 29.50 -24.29 12.14
CA TRP A 14 28.56 -25.38 11.90
C TRP A 14 27.29 -25.31 12.78
N ARG A 15 27.44 -24.94 14.06
CA ARG A 15 26.33 -24.79 15.02
C ARG A 15 25.26 -23.81 14.55
N ARG A 16 25.65 -22.69 13.92
CA ARG A 16 24.70 -21.66 13.47
C ARG A 16 23.99 -22.03 12.18
N ARG A 17 24.71 -22.68 11.25
CA ARG A 17 24.12 -23.19 10.01
C ARG A 17 23.09 -24.29 10.31
N ILE A 18 23.38 -25.17 11.26
CA ILE A 18 22.42 -26.15 11.76
C ILE A 18 21.25 -25.47 12.45
N TRP A 19 21.49 -24.51 13.34
CA TRP A 19 20.39 -23.82 14.02
C TRP A 19 19.43 -23.12 13.04
N LEU A 20 19.95 -22.34 12.09
CA LEU A 20 19.13 -21.69 11.05
C LEU A 20 18.42 -22.70 10.14
N SER A 21 19.10 -23.79 9.78
CA SER A 21 18.50 -24.85 8.97
C SER A 21 17.39 -25.57 9.73
N MET A 22 17.60 -25.91 11.01
CA MET A 22 16.58 -26.54 11.85
C MET A 22 15.42 -25.59 12.12
N SER A 23 15.67 -24.32 12.41
CA SER A 23 14.62 -23.32 12.60
C SER A 23 13.84 -23.08 11.31
N GLY A 24 14.50 -22.92 10.17
CA GLY A 24 13.86 -22.77 8.87
C GLY A 24 13.01 -24.00 8.49
N ASN A 25 13.57 -25.21 8.61
CA ASN A 25 12.87 -26.46 8.31
C ASN A 25 11.71 -26.72 9.28
N LEU A 26 11.87 -26.43 10.57
CA LEU A 26 10.80 -26.51 11.56
C LEU A 26 9.66 -25.57 11.19
N LEU A 27 9.99 -24.36 10.74
CA LEU A 27 9.02 -23.35 10.40
C LEU A 27 8.29 -23.69 9.08
N VAL A 28 8.97 -24.32 8.11
CA VAL A 28 8.32 -24.95 6.95
C VAL A 28 7.38 -26.07 7.39
N PHE A 29 7.85 -26.98 8.26
CA PHE A 29 7.07 -28.12 8.74
C PHE A 29 5.80 -27.66 9.46
N VAL A 30 5.92 -26.74 10.42
CA VAL A 30 4.78 -26.18 11.16
C VAL A 30 3.82 -25.46 10.22
N SER A 31 4.32 -24.66 9.28
CA SER A 31 3.48 -23.94 8.31
C SER A 31 2.69 -24.90 7.41
N LEU A 32 3.34 -25.95 6.89
CA LEU A 32 2.66 -26.96 6.08
C LEU A 32 1.65 -27.78 6.91
N LEU A 33 2.02 -28.17 8.13
CA LEU A 33 1.13 -28.90 9.03
C LEU A 33 -0.12 -28.09 9.38
N THR A 34 0.03 -26.78 9.61
CA THR A 34 -1.09 -25.88 9.95
C THR A 34 -1.99 -25.64 8.74
N ALA A 35 -1.43 -25.56 7.53
CA ALA A 35 -2.19 -25.49 6.29
C ALA A 35 -3.01 -26.77 6.06
N VAL A 36 -2.39 -27.94 6.20
CA VAL A 36 -3.06 -29.24 6.07
C VAL A 36 -4.15 -29.40 7.12
N TYR A 37 -3.88 -29.00 8.37
CA TYR A 37 -4.85 -29.02 9.46
C TYR A 37 -6.11 -28.18 9.14
N GLN A 38 -5.94 -26.95 8.64
CA GLN A 38 -7.10 -26.11 8.29
C GLN A 38 -7.85 -26.61 7.06
N LEU A 39 -7.15 -27.12 6.04
CA LEU A 39 -7.82 -27.72 4.88
C LEU A 39 -8.63 -28.96 5.26
N ALA A 40 -8.10 -29.79 6.15
CA ALA A 40 -8.81 -30.96 6.67
C ALA A 40 -10.08 -30.58 7.45
N ARG A 41 -10.03 -29.52 8.28
CA ARG A 41 -11.23 -28.99 8.95
C ARG A 41 -12.28 -28.49 7.96
N GLY A 42 -11.87 -27.93 6.83
CA GLY A 42 -12.76 -27.49 5.76
C GLY A 42 -13.50 -28.60 5.04
N LEU A 43 -12.78 -29.69 4.76
CA LEU A 43 -13.34 -30.88 4.11
C LEU A 43 -14.45 -31.52 4.97
N LEU A 44 -14.29 -31.47 6.30
CA LEU A 44 -15.22 -32.00 7.28
C LEU A 44 -16.44 -31.08 7.56
N ILE A 45 -16.56 -29.93 6.89
CA ILE A 45 -17.78 -29.10 6.96
C ILE A 45 -18.92 -29.75 6.18
N TYR A 46 -18.58 -30.56 5.16
CA TYR A 46 -19.58 -31.30 4.40
C TYR A 46 -20.08 -32.50 5.23
N GLU A 47 -21.30 -32.38 5.73
CA GLU A 47 -21.93 -33.31 6.68
C GLU A 47 -21.85 -34.79 6.29
N PRO A 48 -22.04 -35.19 5.01
CA PRO A 48 -21.88 -36.59 4.60
C PRO A 48 -20.45 -37.13 4.77
N ILE A 49 -19.44 -36.30 4.54
CA ILE A 49 -18.02 -36.68 4.71
C ILE A 49 -17.70 -36.74 6.21
N ALA A 50 -18.15 -35.76 6.99
CA ALA A 50 -17.99 -35.75 8.45
C ALA A 50 -18.55 -37.02 9.10
N ARG A 51 -19.80 -37.39 8.77
CA ARG A 51 -20.46 -38.59 9.28
C ARG A 51 -19.81 -39.90 8.81
N TRP A 52 -19.22 -39.91 7.62
CA TRP A 52 -18.46 -41.07 7.13
C TRP A 52 -17.13 -41.24 7.87
N VAL A 53 -16.42 -40.12 8.11
CA VAL A 53 -15.16 -40.11 8.88
C VAL A 53 -15.38 -40.48 10.35
N GLU A 54 -16.45 -39.97 10.97
CA GLU A 54 -16.84 -40.27 12.35
C GLU A 54 -17.18 -41.75 12.58
N ARG A 55 -17.84 -42.40 11.60
CA ARG A 55 -18.22 -43.83 11.69
C ARG A 55 -17.09 -44.81 11.43
N ASN A 56 -15.97 -44.35 10.85
CA ASN A 56 -14.85 -45.21 10.51
C ASN A 56 -13.87 -45.28 11.68
N THR A 57 -13.76 -46.45 12.32
CA THR A 57 -12.94 -46.68 13.52
C THR A 57 -11.45 -46.35 13.34
N LEU A 58 -10.95 -46.38 12.10
CA LEU A 58 -9.57 -46.01 11.77
C LEU A 58 -9.36 -44.48 11.66
N LEU A 59 -10.42 -43.71 11.35
CA LEU A 59 -10.35 -42.25 11.14
C LEU A 59 -10.93 -41.44 12.30
N GLN A 60 -11.61 -42.10 13.25
CA GLN A 60 -12.12 -41.50 14.47
C GLN A 60 -11.08 -40.64 15.25
N PRO A 61 -9.83 -41.08 15.50
CA PRO A 61 -8.85 -40.25 16.19
C PRO A 61 -8.47 -38.98 15.40
N PHE A 62 -8.55 -39.02 14.07
CA PHE A 62 -8.32 -37.85 13.23
C PHE A 62 -9.46 -36.84 13.34
N PHE A 63 -10.70 -37.32 13.45
CA PHE A 63 -11.88 -36.48 13.69
C PHE A 63 -11.81 -35.76 15.04
N GLU A 64 -11.38 -36.46 16.10
CA GLU A 64 -11.22 -35.89 17.44
C GLU A 64 -10.19 -34.76 17.48
N VAL A 65 -9.04 -34.91 16.80
CA VAL A 65 -7.98 -33.88 16.70
C VAL A 65 -8.45 -32.62 15.95
N LEU A 66 -9.39 -32.76 15.01
CA LEU A 66 -9.92 -31.66 14.20
C LEU A 66 -11.13 -30.96 14.85
N SER A 67 -11.65 -31.52 15.95
CA SER A 67 -12.78 -30.97 16.70
C SER A 67 -12.31 -29.87 17.69
N PRO A 68 -13.08 -28.78 17.88
CA PRO A 68 -14.39 -28.51 17.30
C PRO A 68 -14.31 -28.08 15.82
N LEU A 69 -15.25 -28.61 15.01
CA LEU A 69 -15.37 -28.22 13.60
C LEU A 69 -16.00 -26.82 13.48
N PRO A 70 -15.65 -26.05 12.43
CA PRO A 70 -16.32 -24.80 12.10
C PRO A 70 -17.82 -25.01 11.89
N GLN A 71 -18.67 -24.08 12.36
CA GLN A 71 -20.12 -24.23 12.27
C GLN A 71 -20.64 -24.05 10.84
N ASP A 72 -19.95 -23.26 10.02
CA ASP A 72 -20.26 -23.06 8.62
C ASP A 72 -19.00 -22.78 7.77
N VAL A 73 -19.19 -22.71 6.45
CA VAL A 73 -18.12 -22.43 5.48
C VAL A 73 -17.51 -21.04 5.69
N ASN A 74 -18.26 -20.08 6.23
CA ASN A 74 -17.80 -18.70 6.41
C ASN A 74 -16.81 -18.59 7.58
N GLU A 75 -17.11 -19.22 8.73
CA GLU A 75 -16.22 -19.29 9.89
C GLU A 75 -14.90 -19.97 9.53
N TRP A 76 -14.98 -21.10 8.82
CA TRP A 76 -13.81 -21.78 8.30
C TRP A 76 -12.98 -20.92 7.34
N MET A 77 -13.63 -20.20 6.42
CA MET A 77 -12.94 -19.40 5.41
C MET A 77 -12.15 -18.25 6.05
N VAL A 78 -12.70 -17.60 7.08
CA VAL A 78 -12.01 -16.53 7.84
C VAL A 78 -10.80 -17.08 8.58
N ASP A 79 -10.97 -18.17 9.32
CA ASP A 79 -9.88 -18.81 10.06
C ASP A 79 -8.81 -19.37 9.12
N THR A 80 -9.22 -19.87 7.96
CA THR A 80 -8.32 -20.37 6.92
C THR A 80 -7.52 -19.25 6.28
N LEU A 81 -8.12 -18.09 6.00
CA LEU A 81 -7.40 -16.96 5.42
C LEU A 81 -6.35 -16.40 6.39
N VAL A 82 -6.68 -16.29 7.68
CA VAL A 82 -5.72 -15.88 8.71
C VAL A 82 -4.57 -16.88 8.81
N VAL A 83 -4.88 -18.18 8.87
CA VAL A 83 -3.85 -19.23 8.93
C VAL A 83 -3.00 -19.26 7.67
N LEU A 84 -3.58 -19.18 6.48
CA LEU A 84 -2.83 -19.17 5.23
C LEU A 84 -1.90 -17.96 5.13
N LEU A 85 -2.31 -16.80 5.63
CA LEU A 85 -1.47 -15.61 5.69
C LEU A 85 -0.27 -15.82 6.64
N TRP A 86 -0.48 -16.49 7.78
CA TRP A 86 0.61 -16.91 8.68
C TRP A 86 1.50 -17.99 8.06
N VAL A 87 0.94 -18.92 7.30
CA VAL A 87 1.70 -19.96 6.57
C VAL A 87 2.57 -19.33 5.51
N VAL A 88 2.04 -18.40 4.70
CA VAL A 88 2.82 -17.67 3.70
C VAL A 88 3.92 -16.85 4.36
N SER A 89 3.59 -16.11 5.43
CA SER A 89 4.56 -15.33 6.20
C SER A 89 5.65 -16.22 6.81
N GLY A 90 5.26 -17.39 7.31
CA GLY A 90 6.17 -18.38 7.85
C GLY A 90 7.08 -18.95 6.77
N LEU A 91 6.55 -19.42 5.66
CA LEU A 91 7.35 -19.94 4.55
C LEU A 91 8.31 -18.87 3.99
N LEU A 92 7.88 -17.61 3.91
CA LEU A 92 8.75 -16.48 3.55
C LEU A 92 9.89 -16.30 4.57
N LEU A 93 9.59 -16.32 5.87
CA LEU A 93 10.59 -16.21 6.92
C LEU A 93 11.56 -17.41 6.91
N ALA A 94 11.05 -18.62 6.70
CA ALA A 94 11.87 -19.82 6.57
C ALA A 94 12.82 -19.72 5.37
N LEU A 95 12.33 -19.24 4.23
CA LEU A 95 13.16 -18.99 3.05
C LEU A 95 14.27 -17.98 3.35
N VAL A 96 13.97 -16.90 4.07
CA VAL A 96 14.98 -15.92 4.50
C VAL A 96 16.00 -16.57 5.43
N LEU A 97 15.56 -17.32 6.45
CA LEU A 97 16.44 -17.99 7.42
C LEU A 97 17.35 -19.03 6.77
N LEU A 98 16.82 -19.81 5.82
CA LEU A 98 17.56 -20.84 5.11
C LEU A 98 18.62 -20.26 4.14
N ASN A 99 18.44 -19.03 3.68
CA ASN A 99 19.35 -18.36 2.75
C ASN A 99 20.13 -17.19 3.36
N ALA A 100 20.00 -16.94 4.67
CA ALA A 100 20.63 -15.80 5.33
C ALA A 100 22.17 -15.90 5.44
N LEU A 101 22.72 -17.13 5.44
CA LEU A 101 24.16 -17.39 5.63
C LEU A 101 24.71 -18.31 4.53
N PRO A 102 24.90 -17.83 3.29
CA PRO A 102 25.36 -18.65 2.18
C PRO A 102 26.84 -19.06 2.35
N ALA A 103 27.20 -20.31 2.07
CA ALA A 103 28.61 -20.68 1.89
C ALA A 103 29.14 -20.12 0.58
N ILE A 104 30.44 -19.81 0.55
CA ILE A 104 31.09 -19.18 -0.60
C ILE A 104 32.28 -20.02 -0.99
N ARG A 105 32.31 -20.47 -2.24
CA ARG A 105 33.47 -21.14 -2.82
C ARG A 105 34.15 -20.20 -3.80
N VAL A 106 35.45 -20.01 -3.62
CA VAL A 106 36.27 -19.13 -4.44
C VAL A 106 37.09 -19.98 -5.41
N GLY A 107 37.04 -19.64 -6.70
CA GLY A 107 37.83 -20.30 -7.75
C GLY A 107 38.42 -19.30 -8.74
N GLY A 108 39.32 -19.77 -9.61
CA GLY A 108 40.01 -18.91 -10.58
C GLY A 108 39.10 -18.27 -11.65
N ARG A 109 37.87 -18.76 -11.81
CA ARG A 109 36.87 -18.23 -12.76
C ARG A 109 35.83 -17.30 -12.12
N GLY A 110 35.68 -17.32 -10.80
CA GLY A 110 34.65 -16.55 -10.11
C GLY A 110 34.34 -17.07 -8.70
N LEU A 111 33.23 -16.57 -8.16
CA LEU A 111 32.62 -17.00 -6.91
C LEU A 111 31.49 -17.98 -7.19
N LEU A 112 31.35 -18.99 -6.34
CA LEU A 112 30.17 -19.85 -6.27
C LEU A 112 29.49 -19.57 -4.93
N VAL A 113 28.27 -19.06 -4.98
CA VAL A 113 27.48 -18.72 -3.78
C VAL A 113 26.38 -19.76 -3.58
N GLU A 114 26.29 -20.32 -2.39
CA GLU A 114 25.24 -21.29 -2.06
C GLU A 114 23.87 -20.62 -1.99
N PHE A 115 22.87 -21.14 -2.71
CA PHE A 115 21.49 -20.66 -2.67
C PHE A 115 20.51 -21.84 -2.87
N ALA A 116 19.54 -21.97 -1.97
CA ALA A 116 18.49 -23.01 -2.02
C ALA A 116 19.02 -24.45 -2.25
N GLY A 117 20.18 -24.79 -1.68
CA GLY A 117 20.81 -26.12 -1.84
C GLY A 117 21.61 -26.33 -3.13
N GLY A 118 21.71 -25.31 -4.00
CA GLY A 118 22.55 -25.29 -5.19
C GLY A 118 23.70 -24.28 -5.09
N TRP A 119 24.60 -24.31 -6.08
CA TRP A 119 25.69 -23.33 -6.22
C TRP A 119 25.41 -22.40 -7.39
N LEU A 120 25.42 -21.10 -7.12
CA LEU A 120 25.24 -20.08 -8.13
C LEU A 120 26.59 -19.49 -8.57
N PRO A 121 26.98 -19.61 -9.85
CA PRO A 121 28.21 -19.03 -10.35
C PRO A 121 28.08 -17.52 -10.58
N VAL A 122 29.04 -16.76 -10.06
CA VAL A 122 29.23 -15.32 -10.23
C VAL A 122 30.63 -15.10 -10.79
N ALA A 123 30.75 -14.61 -12.02
CA ALA A 123 32.07 -14.36 -12.60
C ALA A 123 32.73 -13.14 -11.93
N TRP A 124 34.07 -13.11 -11.88
CA TRP A 124 34.79 -11.97 -11.30
C TRP A 124 34.45 -10.66 -12.01
N GLU A 125 34.28 -10.70 -13.32
CA GLU A 125 33.96 -9.57 -14.19
C GLU A 125 32.55 -9.01 -13.93
N GLU A 126 31.69 -9.76 -13.26
CA GLU A 126 30.31 -9.40 -12.94
C GLU A 126 30.18 -8.75 -11.56
N LEU A 127 31.25 -8.61 -10.77
CA LEU A 127 31.21 -7.89 -9.50
C LEU A 127 31.46 -6.41 -9.74
N HIS A 128 30.62 -5.54 -9.19
CA HIS A 128 30.71 -4.10 -9.47
C HIS A 128 30.94 -3.25 -8.22
N GLN A 129 30.27 -3.57 -7.10
CA GLN A 129 30.42 -2.81 -5.86
C GLN A 129 30.42 -3.73 -4.64
N ILE A 130 31.20 -3.35 -3.63
CA ILE A 130 31.19 -3.94 -2.30
C ILE A 130 30.77 -2.85 -1.32
N HIS A 131 29.61 -3.01 -0.69
CA HIS A 131 29.18 -2.12 0.39
C HIS A 131 29.52 -2.77 1.72
N VAL A 132 30.16 -2.02 2.63
CA VAL A 132 30.46 -2.49 3.97
C VAL A 132 29.64 -1.68 4.98
N THR A 133 28.68 -2.31 5.66
CA THR A 133 27.90 -1.71 6.74
C THR A 133 28.36 -2.23 8.10
N GLY A 134 28.63 -1.32 9.03
CA GLY A 134 28.94 -1.65 10.43
C GLY A 134 27.72 -1.49 11.34
N ASP A 135 27.54 -2.38 12.30
CA ASP A 135 26.60 -2.24 13.42
C ASP A 135 27.27 -1.58 14.65
N GLU A 136 26.48 -1.02 15.58
CA GLU A 136 26.93 -0.42 16.85
C GLU A 136 27.62 -1.46 17.77
N VAL A 137 27.35 -2.75 17.56
CA VAL A 137 27.98 -3.89 18.26
C VAL A 137 29.31 -4.32 17.60
N GLY A 138 29.73 -3.66 16.51
CA GLY A 138 31.02 -3.92 15.83
C GLY A 138 30.97 -4.99 14.73
N GLU A 139 29.79 -5.45 14.31
CA GLU A 139 29.65 -6.43 13.22
C GLU A 139 29.72 -5.75 11.85
N ARG A 140 30.59 -6.24 10.96
CA ARG A 140 30.67 -5.79 9.57
C ARG A 140 29.82 -6.69 8.66
N PHE A 141 28.99 -6.10 7.83
CA PHE A 141 28.18 -6.75 6.80
C PHE A 141 28.69 -6.27 5.44
N VAL A 142 29.05 -7.20 4.58
CA VAL A 142 29.52 -6.95 3.21
C VAL A 142 28.43 -7.34 2.23
N LEU A 143 27.91 -6.37 1.50
CA LEU A 143 26.96 -6.59 0.41
C LEU A 143 27.70 -6.51 -0.93
N LEU A 144 27.78 -7.63 -1.65
CA LEU A 144 28.31 -7.70 -3.00
C LEU A 144 27.20 -7.39 -4.01
N VAL A 145 27.36 -6.35 -4.83
CA VAL A 145 26.36 -5.91 -5.81
C VAL A 145 26.79 -6.27 -7.22
N ILE A 146 25.89 -6.92 -7.97
CA ILE A 146 26.09 -7.40 -9.34
C ILE A 146 25.28 -6.52 -10.32
N PRO A 147 25.82 -6.16 -11.51
CA PRO A 147 25.11 -5.42 -12.54
C PRO A 147 23.84 -6.12 -13.04
N ALA A 148 22.81 -5.33 -13.36
CA ALA A 148 21.54 -5.86 -13.86
C ALA A 148 21.65 -6.52 -15.26
N ALA A 149 22.65 -6.16 -16.07
CA ALA A 149 22.85 -6.69 -17.43
C ALA A 149 23.39 -8.14 -17.44
N SER A 150 24.23 -8.50 -16.45
CA SER A 150 24.74 -9.87 -16.25
C SER A 150 23.82 -10.73 -15.39
N ALA A 151 22.74 -10.17 -14.85
CA ALA A 151 21.85 -10.80 -13.88
C ALA A 151 20.90 -11.89 -14.43
N LYS A 152 21.04 -12.32 -15.69
CA LYS A 152 20.16 -13.34 -16.30
C LYS A 152 20.15 -14.69 -15.55
N ARG A 153 21.12 -14.91 -14.64
CA ARG A 153 21.27 -16.11 -13.82
C ARG A 153 20.82 -15.94 -12.36
N LEU A 154 20.44 -14.73 -11.93
CA LEU A 154 20.09 -14.41 -10.54
C LEU A 154 18.56 -14.35 -10.35
N THR A 155 18.04 -15.07 -9.35
CA THR A 155 16.59 -15.06 -9.04
C THR A 155 16.17 -13.69 -8.48
N GLY A 156 14.87 -13.36 -8.60
CA GLY A 156 14.30 -12.09 -8.07
C GLY A 156 14.60 -11.83 -6.59
N TRP A 157 14.86 -12.88 -5.80
CA TRP A 157 15.29 -12.81 -4.40
C TRP A 157 16.58 -12.01 -4.19
N HIS A 158 17.52 -12.08 -5.13
CA HIS A 158 18.78 -11.35 -5.04
C HIS A 158 18.58 -9.84 -5.13
N ARG A 159 17.51 -9.39 -5.81
CA ARG A 159 17.13 -7.98 -5.86
C ARG A 159 16.48 -7.51 -4.55
N LEU A 160 15.79 -8.41 -3.84
CA LEU A 160 15.25 -8.11 -2.52
C LEU A 160 16.38 -7.86 -1.51
N TYR A 161 17.48 -8.62 -1.56
CA TYR A 161 18.66 -8.34 -0.74
C TYR A 161 19.30 -6.98 -1.09
N GLY A 162 19.43 -6.67 -2.39
CA GLY A 162 19.87 -5.35 -2.82
C GLY A 162 18.97 -4.23 -2.27
N LEU A 163 17.66 -4.42 -2.28
CA LEU A 163 16.67 -3.45 -1.81
C LEU A 163 16.74 -3.26 -0.29
N LEU A 164 16.70 -4.36 0.47
CA LEU A 164 16.67 -4.36 1.93
C LEU A 164 17.99 -3.85 2.54
N TYR A 165 19.12 -4.21 1.95
CA TYR A 165 20.44 -3.97 2.54
C TYR A 165 21.20 -2.83 1.88
N GLY A 166 21.11 -2.68 0.55
CA GLY A 166 21.85 -1.69 -0.22
C GLY A 166 21.02 -0.51 -0.72
N THR A 167 19.70 -0.50 -0.51
CA THR A 167 18.75 0.43 -1.15
C THR A 167 18.87 0.44 -2.68
N THR A 168 19.31 -0.67 -3.28
CA THR A 168 19.47 -0.81 -4.74
C THR A 168 18.58 -1.93 -5.28
N PHE A 169 17.85 -1.71 -6.37
CA PHE A 169 17.13 -2.79 -7.07
C PHE A 169 18.04 -3.75 -7.86
N ARG A 170 19.36 -3.61 -7.74
CA ARG A 170 20.36 -4.49 -8.34
C ARG A 170 20.46 -5.79 -7.53
N PRO A 171 20.67 -6.94 -8.17
CA PRO A 171 20.84 -8.19 -7.45
C PRO A 171 22.12 -8.13 -6.60
N ALA A 172 22.02 -8.59 -5.35
CA ALA A 172 23.10 -8.53 -4.39
C ALA A 172 23.14 -9.76 -3.49
N PHE A 173 24.33 -10.02 -2.94
CA PHE A 173 24.58 -11.07 -1.96
C PHE A 173 25.07 -10.48 -0.66
N LEU A 174 24.51 -10.96 0.46
CA LEU A 174 24.93 -10.56 1.80
C LEU A 174 25.95 -11.55 2.35
N ILE A 175 27.09 -11.02 2.78
CA ILE A 175 28.17 -11.73 3.49
C ILE A 175 28.36 -11.05 4.83
N THR A 176 28.45 -11.81 5.92
CA THR A 176 28.68 -11.23 7.24
C THR A 176 30.10 -11.53 7.71
N SER A 177 30.68 -10.64 8.53
CA SER A 177 32.02 -10.78 9.13
C SER A 177 32.21 -12.03 9.99
N ARG A 178 31.13 -12.72 10.31
CA ARG A 178 31.13 -13.98 11.09
C ARG A 178 31.46 -15.22 10.24
N ILE A 179 31.67 -15.07 8.93
CA ILE A 179 32.20 -16.16 8.09
C ILE A 179 33.66 -16.43 8.48
N ARG A 180 34.08 -17.71 8.47
CA ARG A 180 35.47 -18.05 8.80
C ARG A 180 36.43 -17.34 7.86
N GLU A 181 37.49 -16.76 8.39
CA GLU A 181 38.54 -16.06 7.62
C GLU A 181 38.00 -14.93 6.72
N PHE A 182 37.01 -14.18 7.22
CA PHE A 182 36.36 -13.09 6.48
C PHE A 182 37.32 -12.09 5.82
N ASP A 183 38.32 -11.60 6.55
CA ASP A 183 39.28 -10.63 5.99
C ASP A 183 40.11 -11.23 4.84
N HIS A 184 40.41 -12.54 4.93
CA HIS A 184 41.12 -13.26 3.88
C HIS A 184 40.22 -13.47 2.64
N LEU A 185 38.94 -13.79 2.85
CA LEU A 185 37.94 -13.88 1.77
C LEU A 185 37.81 -12.54 1.04
N LEU A 186 37.65 -11.44 1.78
CA LEU A 186 37.49 -10.10 1.21
C LEU A 186 38.74 -9.70 0.41
N ASN A 187 39.94 -9.90 0.97
CA ASN A 187 41.19 -9.62 0.27
C ASN A 187 41.36 -10.47 -0.99
N THR A 188 40.94 -11.74 -0.96
CA THR A 188 40.98 -12.63 -2.14
C THR A 188 40.03 -12.12 -3.23
N ILE A 189 38.82 -11.69 -2.86
CA ILE A 189 37.84 -11.10 -3.79
C ILE A 189 38.42 -9.85 -4.46
N LEU A 190 39.02 -8.95 -3.68
CA LEU A 190 39.63 -7.72 -4.20
C LEU A 190 40.80 -8.00 -5.16
N GLN A 191 41.67 -8.95 -4.81
CA GLN A 191 42.85 -9.30 -5.61
C GLN A 191 42.49 -10.02 -6.92
N GLU A 192 41.61 -11.02 -6.88
CA GLU A 192 41.21 -11.77 -8.06
C GLU A 192 40.34 -10.93 -9.01
N HIS A 193 39.49 -10.07 -8.47
CA HIS A 193 38.76 -9.09 -9.27
C HIS A 193 39.70 -8.13 -10.02
N ALA A 194 40.70 -7.56 -9.31
CA ALA A 194 41.70 -6.69 -9.93
C ALA A 194 42.53 -7.40 -11.00
N ARG A 195 42.78 -8.72 -10.86
CA ARG A 195 43.46 -9.54 -11.88
C ARG A 195 42.57 -9.81 -13.09
N ALA A 196 41.28 -10.08 -12.90
CA ALA A 196 40.33 -10.33 -13.97
C ALA A 196 40.09 -9.08 -14.82
N ILE A 197 39.89 -7.92 -14.19
CA ILE A 197 39.67 -6.64 -14.88
C ILE A 197 40.87 -6.18 -15.71
N ARG A 198 42.11 -6.43 -15.26
CA ARG A 198 43.32 -6.08 -16.04
C ARG A 198 43.39 -6.76 -17.42
N ARG A 199 42.59 -7.80 -17.66
CA ARG A 199 42.53 -8.51 -18.94
C ARG A 199 41.47 -7.94 -19.89
N ILE A 200 40.65 -6.99 -19.44
CA ILE A 200 39.53 -6.41 -20.19
C ILE A 200 39.75 -4.91 -20.35
N GLU A 201 39.97 -4.46 -21.60
CA GLU A 201 40.07 -3.04 -21.91
C GLU A 201 38.74 -2.32 -21.61
N GLY A 202 38.77 -1.29 -20.77
CA GLY A 202 37.61 -0.45 -20.43
C GLY A 202 36.80 -0.87 -19.19
N ALA A 203 37.20 -1.92 -18.47
CA ALA A 203 36.50 -2.37 -17.26
C ALA A 203 36.75 -1.45 -16.03
N GLN A 204 35.69 -1.09 -15.31
CA GLN A 204 35.74 -0.16 -14.17
C GLN A 204 36.22 -0.85 -12.88
N PRO A 205 37.09 -0.21 -12.08
CA PRO A 205 37.56 -0.78 -10.81
C PRO A 205 36.41 -0.96 -9.81
N LEU A 206 36.56 -1.94 -8.92
CA LEU A 206 35.59 -2.20 -7.85
C LEU A 206 35.53 -1.00 -6.90
N VAL A 207 34.33 -0.45 -6.70
CA VAL A 207 34.12 0.60 -5.71
C VAL A 207 33.78 -0.06 -4.37
N VAL A 208 34.65 0.15 -3.37
CA VAL A 208 34.41 -0.23 -1.97
C VAL A 208 33.88 0.98 -1.24
N ASP A 209 32.63 0.90 -0.76
CA ASP A 209 31.99 1.99 -0.01
C ASP A 209 31.81 1.55 1.45
N GLU A 210 32.63 2.10 2.33
CA GLU A 210 32.66 1.78 3.77
C GLU A 210 31.80 2.73 4.61
N GLN A 211 31.29 3.84 4.04
CA GLN A 211 30.62 4.90 4.79
C GLN A 211 29.09 4.89 4.66
N ARG A 212 28.54 4.04 3.80
CA ARG A 212 27.11 4.03 3.50
C ARG A 212 26.29 3.34 4.58
N ARG A 213 25.49 4.09 5.33
CA ARG A 213 24.53 3.56 6.33
C ARG A 213 23.19 3.24 5.68
N SER A 214 22.63 2.06 5.94
CA SER A 214 21.32 1.63 5.42
C SER A 214 20.17 2.20 6.28
N PRO A 215 19.31 3.10 5.75
CA PRO A 215 18.20 3.67 6.50
C PRO A 215 17.10 2.64 6.83
N LEU A 216 16.92 1.61 5.99
CA LEU A 216 15.96 0.54 6.23
C LEU A 216 16.40 -0.38 7.36
N PHE A 217 17.70 -0.68 7.48
CA PHE A 217 18.24 -1.51 8.55
C PHE A 217 18.15 -0.81 9.92
N GLY A 218 18.37 0.51 9.94
CA GLY A 218 18.13 1.34 11.12
C GLY A 218 16.67 1.36 11.57
N LEU A 219 15.72 1.16 10.66
CA LEU A 219 14.28 1.09 10.93
C LEU A 219 13.85 -0.24 11.56
N PHE A 220 14.46 -1.37 11.17
CA PHE A 220 14.15 -2.68 11.74
C PHE A 220 14.79 -2.91 13.12
N LEU A 221 15.89 -2.21 13.43
CA LEU A 221 16.58 -2.30 14.73
C LEU A 221 16.15 -1.20 15.72
N ARG A 222 15.66 -0.05 15.25
CA ARG A 222 14.98 0.93 16.11
C ARG A 222 13.56 0.48 16.39
N GLY A 223 13.39 -0.29 17.46
CA GLY A 223 12.09 -0.46 18.09
C GLY A 223 11.48 0.91 18.40
N THR A 224 10.35 1.24 17.77
CA THR A 224 9.57 2.42 18.08
C THR A 224 9.03 2.26 19.50
N ALA A 225 9.73 2.82 20.49
CA ALA A 225 9.21 2.94 21.84
C ALA A 225 7.95 3.82 21.78
N ALA A 226 6.79 3.20 21.96
CA ALA A 226 5.55 3.93 22.16
C ALA A 226 5.71 4.78 23.44
N PRO A 227 5.34 6.08 23.42
CA PRO A 227 5.45 6.91 24.60
C PRO A 227 4.58 6.34 25.73
N ALA A 228 5.14 6.28 26.94
CA ALA A 228 4.48 5.78 28.13
C ALA A 228 3.20 6.58 28.42
N SER A 229 2.09 5.86 28.61
CA SER A 229 0.80 6.45 28.93
C SER A 229 0.77 6.99 30.34
N THR A 230 0.42 8.27 30.50
CA THR A 230 0.01 8.82 31.79
C THR A 230 -1.39 8.30 32.10
N GLU A 231 -1.55 7.52 33.17
CA GLU A 231 -2.88 7.16 33.68
C GLU A 231 -3.58 8.43 34.18
N VAL A 232 -4.66 8.81 33.51
CA VAL A 232 -5.51 9.95 33.90
C VAL A 232 -6.79 9.37 34.51
N ASN A 233 -6.95 9.52 35.83
CA ASN A 233 -8.18 9.17 36.52
C ASN A 233 -9.23 10.25 36.29
N LEU A 234 -10.24 9.94 35.49
CA LEU A 234 -11.37 10.84 35.21
C LEU A 234 -12.42 10.75 36.33
N PRO A 235 -13.11 11.86 36.65
CA PRO A 235 -14.18 11.85 37.65
C PRO A 235 -15.33 10.91 37.23
N PRO A 236 -15.92 10.14 38.17
CA PRO A 236 -17.07 9.30 37.87
C PRO A 236 -18.29 10.19 37.55
N THR A 237 -19.09 9.79 36.56
CA THR A 237 -20.32 10.52 36.18
C THR A 237 -21.54 9.67 36.49
N THR A 238 -22.55 10.24 37.13
CA THR A 238 -23.84 9.58 37.39
C THR A 238 -24.76 9.54 36.17
N GLU A 239 -24.44 10.30 35.13
CA GLU A 239 -25.21 10.34 33.88
C GLU A 239 -25.01 9.08 33.02
N PRO A 240 -26.07 8.60 32.34
CA PRO A 240 -26.00 7.43 31.47
C PRO A 240 -25.10 7.66 30.25
N ASP A 241 -24.58 6.57 29.70
CA ASP A 241 -23.76 6.59 28.48
C ASP A 241 -24.55 7.17 27.30
N VAL A 242 -23.95 8.11 26.57
CA VAL A 242 -24.58 8.71 25.39
C VAL A 242 -24.33 7.82 24.18
N VAL A 243 -25.40 7.29 23.60
CA VAL A 243 -25.35 6.42 22.42
C VAL A 243 -25.83 7.18 21.18
N ALA A 244 -24.88 7.56 20.33
CA ALA A 244 -25.14 8.20 19.05
C ALA A 244 -25.13 7.15 17.93
N THR A 245 -26.19 7.12 17.11
CA THR A 245 -26.31 6.14 16.01
C THR A 245 -26.64 6.84 14.71
N VAL A 246 -26.06 6.35 13.61
CA VAL A 246 -26.43 6.83 12.28
C VAL A 246 -27.83 6.33 11.94
N PRO A 247 -28.77 7.21 11.56
CA PRO A 247 -30.11 6.80 11.16
C PRO A 247 -30.04 5.84 9.98
N ARG A 248 -30.77 4.71 10.05
CA ARG A 248 -30.68 3.61 9.07
C ARG A 248 -30.96 4.04 7.63
N PHE A 249 -31.86 5.01 7.45
CA PHE A 249 -32.28 5.50 6.13
C PHE A 249 -31.64 6.83 5.74
N SER A 250 -30.64 7.29 6.50
CA SER A 250 -29.84 8.45 6.09
C SER A 250 -28.84 8.07 5.01
N LEU A 251 -28.48 9.03 4.14
CA LEU A 251 -27.45 8.82 3.12
C LEU A 251 -26.12 8.33 3.72
N ALA A 252 -25.72 8.87 4.88
CA ALA A 252 -24.51 8.45 5.58
C ALA A 252 -24.56 7.00 6.09
N GLY A 253 -25.77 6.48 6.38
CA GLY A 253 -25.96 5.09 6.80
C GLY A 253 -26.09 4.10 5.63
N LEU A 254 -26.64 4.54 4.50
CA LEU A 254 -26.90 3.69 3.32
C LEU A 254 -25.73 3.65 2.34
N ILE A 255 -25.06 4.77 2.07
CA ILE A 255 -24.04 4.86 1.03
C ILE A 255 -22.86 3.91 1.30
N PRO A 256 -22.16 3.95 2.46
CA PRO A 256 -21.00 3.08 2.68
C PRO A 256 -21.28 1.58 2.52
N PRO A 257 -22.33 0.97 3.13
CA PRO A 257 -22.59 -0.45 2.97
C PRO A 257 -23.04 -0.81 1.55
N ILE A 258 -23.85 0.03 0.89
CA ILE A 258 -24.29 -0.22 -0.49
C ILE A 258 -23.09 -0.14 -1.45
N SER A 259 -22.25 0.88 -1.31
CA SER A 259 -21.03 1.03 -2.11
C SER A 259 -20.07 -0.14 -1.87
N ALA A 260 -19.84 -0.55 -0.62
CA ALA A 260 -18.96 -1.67 -0.32
C ALA A 260 -19.52 -3.00 -0.86
N LEU A 261 -20.85 -3.23 -0.76
CA LEU A 261 -21.51 -4.40 -1.32
C LEU A 261 -21.41 -4.42 -2.85
N LEU A 262 -21.64 -3.29 -3.51
CA LEU A 262 -21.56 -3.15 -4.96
C LEU A 262 -20.12 -3.37 -5.46
N VAL A 263 -19.13 -2.75 -4.80
CA VAL A 263 -17.70 -2.95 -5.09
C VAL A 263 -17.31 -4.42 -4.90
N LEU A 264 -17.79 -5.07 -3.83
CA LEU A 264 -17.51 -6.49 -3.59
C LEU A 264 -18.17 -7.39 -4.64
N ALA A 265 -19.45 -7.17 -4.95
CA ALA A 265 -20.18 -7.96 -5.93
C ALA A 265 -19.56 -7.86 -7.33
N LEU A 266 -19.25 -6.63 -7.77
CA LEU A 266 -18.56 -6.39 -9.03
C LEU A 266 -17.14 -6.94 -9.03
N GLY A 267 -16.42 -6.80 -7.91
CA GLY A 267 -15.09 -7.39 -7.74
C GLY A 267 -15.10 -8.92 -7.81
N ILE A 268 -16.12 -9.59 -7.27
CA ILE A 268 -16.30 -11.05 -7.38
C ILE A 268 -16.62 -11.44 -8.83
N LEU A 269 -17.48 -10.69 -9.52
CA LEU A 269 -17.76 -10.92 -10.95
C LEU A 269 -16.49 -10.75 -11.79
N HIS A 270 -15.70 -9.72 -11.50
CA HIS A 270 -14.42 -9.50 -12.16
C HIS A 270 -13.41 -10.60 -11.80
N TYR A 271 -13.36 -11.05 -10.54
CA TYR A 271 -12.50 -12.15 -10.11
C TYR A 271 -12.82 -13.46 -10.85
N ARG A 272 -14.11 -13.79 -10.97
CA ARG A 272 -14.57 -14.92 -11.80
C ARG A 272 -14.12 -14.77 -13.24
N SER A 273 -14.15 -13.55 -13.76
CA SER A 273 -13.74 -13.24 -15.14
C SER A 273 -12.29 -13.70 -15.44
N TYR A 274 -11.37 -13.56 -14.48
CA TYR A 274 -9.99 -14.05 -14.61
C TYR A 274 -9.89 -15.57 -14.70
N TRP A 275 -10.68 -16.28 -13.88
CA TRP A 275 -10.73 -17.75 -13.91
C TRP A 275 -11.27 -18.25 -15.23
N ASP A 276 -12.34 -17.63 -15.72
CA ASP A 276 -12.95 -17.93 -17.01
C ASP A 276 -11.92 -17.76 -18.16
N ARG A 277 -11.13 -16.68 -18.14
CA ARG A 277 -10.04 -16.41 -19.09
C ARG A 277 -8.90 -17.43 -18.98
N ALA A 278 -8.45 -17.74 -17.76
CA ALA A 278 -7.36 -18.69 -17.53
C ALA A 278 -7.75 -20.12 -17.97
N LEU A 279 -8.98 -20.55 -17.70
CA LEU A 279 -9.51 -21.84 -18.14
C LEU A 279 -9.64 -21.91 -19.67
N ALA A 280 -10.08 -20.84 -20.32
CA ALA A 280 -10.17 -20.76 -21.78
C ALA A 280 -8.80 -20.80 -22.48
N LEU A 281 -7.75 -20.29 -21.82
CA LEU A 281 -6.37 -20.42 -22.30
C LEU A 281 -5.83 -21.84 -22.13
N LEU A 282 -6.02 -22.45 -20.95
CA LEU A 282 -5.55 -23.81 -20.64
C LEU A 282 -6.22 -24.87 -21.51
N PHE A 283 -7.54 -24.76 -21.71
CA PHE A 283 -8.34 -25.79 -22.34
C PHE A 283 -9.13 -25.23 -23.54
N PRO A 284 -8.71 -25.54 -24.79
CA PRO A 284 -9.40 -25.06 -25.99
C PRO A 284 -10.87 -25.46 -26.07
N THR A 285 -11.23 -26.62 -25.50
CA THR A 285 -12.60 -27.13 -25.44
C THR A 285 -13.55 -26.23 -24.65
N TYR A 286 -13.03 -25.42 -23.73
CA TYR A 286 -13.84 -24.49 -22.94
C TYR A 286 -14.17 -23.18 -23.70
N ARG A 287 -13.49 -22.89 -24.82
CA ARG A 287 -13.73 -21.67 -25.62
C ARG A 287 -15.10 -21.64 -26.31
N SER A 288 -15.67 -22.81 -26.58
CA SER A 288 -17.01 -22.99 -27.16
C SER A 288 -18.11 -23.23 -26.12
N ASN A 289 -17.78 -23.27 -24.82
CA ASN A 289 -18.76 -23.49 -23.76
C ASN A 289 -19.70 -22.27 -23.62
N PRO A 290 -21.04 -22.45 -23.60
CA PRO A 290 -21.98 -21.35 -23.45
C PRO A 290 -21.73 -20.45 -22.23
N ALA A 291 -21.21 -21.00 -21.13
CA ALA A 291 -20.90 -20.25 -19.92
C ALA A 291 -19.69 -19.31 -20.08
N LEU A 292 -18.84 -19.52 -21.10
CA LEU A 292 -17.60 -18.79 -21.37
C LEU A 292 -17.63 -18.04 -22.71
N LEU A 293 -18.76 -18.08 -23.43
CA LEU A 293 -18.94 -17.39 -24.71
C LEU A 293 -18.68 -15.89 -24.62
N TRP A 294 -18.87 -15.30 -23.44
CA TRP A 294 -18.59 -13.89 -23.24
C TRP A 294 -17.08 -13.58 -23.38
N VAL A 295 -16.19 -14.48 -22.96
CA VAL A 295 -14.73 -14.36 -23.12
C VAL A 295 -14.33 -14.50 -24.58
N SER A 296 -14.91 -15.48 -25.30
CA SER A 296 -14.58 -15.72 -26.71
C SER A 296 -15.21 -14.71 -27.68
N ARG A 297 -16.23 -13.95 -27.22
CA ARG A 297 -16.81 -12.81 -27.94
C ARG A 297 -16.06 -11.50 -27.74
N ASP A 298 -15.27 -11.39 -26.67
CA ASP A 298 -14.44 -10.21 -26.43
C ASP A 298 -13.37 -10.12 -27.54
N PRO A 299 -13.29 -8.99 -28.29
CA PRO A 299 -12.39 -8.86 -29.43
C PRO A 299 -10.91 -9.01 -29.04
N VAL A 300 -10.51 -8.58 -27.84
CA VAL A 300 -9.13 -8.68 -27.35
C VAL A 300 -8.79 -10.14 -27.10
N TYR A 301 -9.63 -10.85 -26.36
CA TYR A 301 -9.42 -12.26 -26.04
C TYR A 301 -9.54 -13.16 -27.27
N ARG A 302 -10.42 -12.83 -28.21
CA ARG A 302 -10.51 -13.53 -29.48
C ARG A 302 -9.19 -13.43 -30.26
N ALA A 303 -8.59 -12.24 -30.36
CA ALA A 303 -7.29 -12.07 -30.99
C ALA A 303 -6.18 -12.86 -30.27
N ILE A 304 -6.21 -12.89 -28.93
CA ILE A 304 -5.28 -13.69 -28.12
C ILE A 304 -5.47 -15.20 -28.41
N PHE A 305 -6.70 -15.71 -28.43
CA PHE A 305 -6.95 -17.12 -28.73
C PHE A 305 -6.56 -17.52 -30.16
N GLU A 306 -6.78 -16.63 -31.13
CA GLU A 306 -6.34 -16.80 -32.51
C GLU A 306 -4.80 -16.82 -32.60
N SER A 307 -4.10 -16.02 -31.78
CA SER A 307 -2.62 -16.04 -31.71
C SER A 307 -2.05 -17.37 -31.23
N TYR A 308 -2.81 -18.13 -30.42
CA TYR A 308 -2.45 -19.47 -29.96
C TYR A 308 -2.90 -20.59 -30.92
N GLN A 309 -3.40 -20.25 -32.10
CA GLN A 309 -3.79 -21.20 -33.17
C GLN A 309 -4.71 -22.34 -32.71
N GLY A 310 -5.57 -22.09 -31.72
CA GLY A 310 -6.50 -23.11 -31.21
C GLY A 310 -5.87 -24.13 -30.24
N VAL A 311 -4.58 -24.01 -29.90
CA VAL A 311 -3.90 -24.91 -28.95
C VAL A 311 -4.07 -24.42 -27.51
N GLY A 312 -4.01 -25.35 -26.56
CA GLY A 312 -4.01 -25.05 -25.12
C GLY A 312 -2.67 -24.46 -24.70
N VAL A 313 -2.71 -23.42 -23.86
CA VAL A 313 -1.52 -22.73 -23.37
C VAL A 313 -1.03 -23.44 -22.11
N PRO A 314 0.26 -23.80 -21.99
CA PRO A 314 0.81 -24.32 -20.74
C PRO A 314 0.60 -23.34 -19.59
N PHE A 315 0.52 -23.84 -18.35
CA PHE A 315 0.22 -23.01 -17.18
C PHE A 315 1.17 -21.81 -17.01
N PHE A 316 2.46 -22.00 -17.31
CA PHE A 316 3.49 -20.97 -17.23
C PHE A 316 3.66 -20.15 -18.53
N GLY A 317 2.80 -20.33 -19.53
CA GLY A 317 2.90 -19.70 -20.84
C GLY A 317 3.78 -20.48 -21.83
N ILE A 318 4.05 -19.86 -22.98
CA ILE A 318 4.88 -20.42 -24.05
C ILE A 318 6.27 -19.77 -23.97
N ALA A 319 7.32 -20.59 -23.90
CA ALA A 319 8.70 -20.13 -23.67
C ALA A 319 9.19 -19.07 -24.68
N ASP A 320 8.75 -19.17 -25.94
CA ASP A 320 9.16 -18.28 -27.03
C ASP A 320 8.23 -17.07 -27.26
N ARG A 321 7.18 -16.91 -26.43
CA ARG A 321 6.15 -15.85 -26.57
C ARG A 321 5.83 -15.19 -25.21
N PRO A 322 6.79 -14.47 -24.60
CA PRO A 322 6.58 -13.76 -23.33
C PRO A 322 5.63 -12.55 -23.46
N ASP A 323 5.31 -12.15 -24.68
CA ASP A 323 4.36 -11.09 -25.04
C ASP A 323 2.90 -11.48 -24.79
N LEU A 324 2.60 -12.79 -24.76
CA LEU A 324 1.24 -13.30 -24.60
C LEU A 324 0.93 -13.66 -23.13
N PRO A 325 -0.33 -13.56 -22.69
CA PRO A 325 -0.69 -13.81 -21.30
C PRO A 325 -0.57 -15.29 -20.92
N ALA A 326 0.02 -15.54 -19.76
CA ALA A 326 0.13 -16.87 -19.15
C ALA A 326 -1.04 -17.13 -18.17
N PRO A 327 -1.65 -18.33 -18.15
CA PRO A 327 -2.71 -18.69 -17.21
C PRO A 327 -2.34 -18.47 -15.74
N PHE A 328 -1.12 -18.80 -15.34
CA PHE A 328 -0.61 -18.55 -13.99
C PHE A 328 -0.68 -17.06 -13.60
N TRP A 329 -0.31 -16.17 -14.52
CA TRP A 329 -0.30 -14.72 -14.26
C TRP A 329 -1.72 -14.19 -14.06
N LEU A 330 -2.68 -14.62 -14.89
CA LEU A 330 -4.10 -14.27 -14.71
C LEU A 330 -4.60 -14.65 -13.32
N LEU A 331 -4.20 -15.79 -12.77
CA LEU A 331 -4.57 -16.19 -11.42
C LEU A 331 -3.90 -15.31 -10.36
N VAL A 332 -2.60 -15.02 -10.49
CA VAL A 332 -1.92 -14.10 -9.56
C VAL A 332 -2.57 -12.72 -9.57
N ALA A 333 -2.86 -12.20 -10.76
CA ALA A 333 -3.51 -10.92 -10.97
C ALA A 333 -4.93 -10.90 -10.37
N ALA A 334 -5.69 -12.00 -10.50
CA ALA A 334 -7.00 -12.15 -9.87
C ALA A 334 -6.94 -12.04 -8.34
N HIS A 335 -5.97 -12.72 -7.70
CA HIS A 335 -5.82 -12.71 -6.24
C HIS A 335 -5.33 -11.33 -5.73
N LEU A 336 -4.47 -10.67 -6.50
CA LEU A 336 -4.03 -9.31 -6.19
C LEU A 336 -5.20 -8.32 -6.32
N MET A 337 -5.97 -8.43 -7.40
CA MET A 337 -7.17 -7.60 -7.64
C MET A 337 -8.20 -7.78 -6.52
N ILE A 338 -8.59 -9.01 -6.16
CA ILE A 338 -9.58 -9.24 -5.10
C ILE A 338 -9.06 -8.77 -3.73
N GLY A 339 -7.75 -8.90 -3.47
CA GLY A 339 -7.12 -8.33 -2.27
C GLY A 339 -7.29 -6.81 -2.20
N LEU A 340 -7.05 -6.09 -3.31
CA LEU A 340 -7.26 -4.65 -3.40
C LEU A 340 -8.73 -4.26 -3.25
N VAL A 341 -9.66 -5.04 -3.82
CA VAL A 341 -11.11 -4.86 -3.66
C VAL A 341 -11.51 -5.01 -2.19
N ILE A 342 -11.03 -6.06 -1.49
CA ILE A 342 -11.33 -6.28 -0.07
C ILE A 342 -10.82 -5.12 0.78
N VAL A 343 -9.59 -4.66 0.55
CA VAL A 343 -9.02 -3.50 1.25
C VAL A 343 -9.87 -2.25 1.01
N SER A 344 -10.32 -2.03 -0.23
CA SER A 344 -11.18 -0.90 -0.61
C SER A 344 -12.55 -0.98 0.07
N CYS A 345 -13.20 -2.14 0.08
CA CYS A 345 -14.46 -2.36 0.81
C CYS A 345 -14.29 -2.08 2.30
N MET A 346 -13.23 -2.58 2.92
CA MET A 346 -12.96 -2.35 4.34
C MET A 346 -12.66 -0.87 4.64
N ALA A 347 -11.94 -0.16 3.76
CA ALA A 347 -11.72 1.28 3.89
C ALA A 347 -13.04 2.07 3.81
N ILE A 348 -13.93 1.73 2.87
CA ILE A 348 -15.26 2.34 2.74
C ILE A 348 -16.10 2.08 4.00
N LEU A 349 -16.12 0.85 4.51
CA LEU A 349 -16.92 0.47 5.68
C LEU A 349 -16.42 1.09 7.00
N VAL A 350 -15.13 1.39 7.08
CA VAL A 350 -14.50 2.05 8.23
C VAL A 350 -14.64 3.58 8.17
N ALA A 351 -14.95 4.14 6.98
CA ALA A 351 -15.04 5.58 6.77
C ALA A 351 -16.07 6.27 7.67
N VAL A 352 -17.22 5.64 7.89
CA VAL A 352 -18.29 6.15 8.76
C VAL A 352 -18.75 5.04 9.70
N PRO A 353 -18.59 5.19 11.02
CA PRO A 353 -19.09 4.22 11.98
C PRO A 353 -20.60 4.30 12.12
N THR A 354 -21.23 3.20 12.52
CA THR A 354 -22.70 3.12 12.66
C THR A 354 -23.20 3.61 14.00
N ALA A 355 -22.40 3.43 15.05
CA ALA A 355 -22.72 3.88 16.38
C ALA A 355 -21.46 4.27 17.14
N VAL A 356 -21.61 5.27 17.99
CA VAL A 356 -20.60 5.72 18.93
C VAL A 356 -21.24 5.78 20.30
N THR A 357 -20.58 5.21 21.31
CA THR A 357 -21.04 5.31 22.69
C THR A 357 -19.98 6.04 23.51
N ALA A 358 -20.31 7.24 23.97
CA ALA A 358 -19.47 8.00 24.88
C ALA A 358 -19.78 7.55 26.31
N GLY A 359 -18.97 6.60 26.78
CA GLY A 359 -19.12 6.00 28.10
C GLY A 359 -18.24 6.66 29.16
N GLN A 360 -18.31 6.14 30.39
CA GLN A 360 -17.53 6.69 31.51
C GLN A 360 -16.02 6.63 31.30
N HIS A 361 -15.48 5.48 30.89
CA HIS A 361 -14.03 5.25 30.78
C HIS A 361 -13.50 5.32 29.34
N SER A 362 -14.37 5.17 28.34
CA SER A 362 -13.95 5.09 26.94
C SER A 362 -14.98 5.63 25.97
N LEU A 363 -14.48 6.06 24.82
CA LEU A 363 -15.26 6.25 23.61
C LEU A 363 -15.23 4.94 22.82
N THR A 364 -16.38 4.28 22.76
CA THR A 364 -16.57 3.06 21.97
C THR A 364 -17.06 3.46 20.57
N ILE A 365 -16.40 2.95 19.53
CA ILE A 365 -16.82 3.12 18.15
C ILE A 365 -17.20 1.76 17.57
N ARG A 366 -18.37 1.68 16.93
CA ARG A 366 -18.90 0.46 16.32
C ARG A 366 -19.07 0.65 14.81
N TYR A 367 -18.49 -0.27 14.05
CA TYR A 367 -18.56 -0.30 12.59
C TYR A 367 -19.70 -1.20 12.08
N ILE A 368 -19.96 -1.18 10.77
CA ILE A 368 -21.18 -1.66 10.09
C ILE A 368 -21.54 -3.14 10.37
N PHE A 369 -20.61 -4.00 10.78
CA PHE A 369 -20.95 -5.38 11.10
C PHE A 369 -21.75 -5.49 12.39
N ARG A 370 -23.07 -5.59 12.20
CA ARG A 370 -24.12 -5.60 13.20
C ARG A 370 -24.25 -6.97 13.87
N GLY A 371 -23.25 -7.33 14.66
CA GLY A 371 -23.32 -8.45 15.60
C GLY A 371 -23.39 -7.94 17.04
N ARG A 372 -24.24 -8.55 17.87
CA ARG A 372 -24.33 -8.26 19.33
C ARG A 372 -22.97 -8.48 20.05
N ASN A 373 -22.08 -9.28 19.44
CA ASN A 373 -20.68 -9.54 19.83
C ASN A 373 -19.67 -9.17 18.72
N SER A 374 -19.89 -8.05 17.99
CA SER A 374 -19.04 -7.68 16.84
C SER A 374 -17.58 -7.45 17.24
N ARG A 375 -16.65 -8.25 16.68
CA ARG A 375 -15.19 -8.08 16.76
C ARG A 375 -14.70 -6.75 16.14
N PHE A 376 -15.59 -5.96 15.52
CA PHE A 376 -15.31 -4.64 14.95
C PHE A 376 -15.82 -3.52 15.85
N LYS A 377 -15.43 -3.57 17.13
CA LYS A 377 -15.61 -2.53 18.13
C LYS A 377 -14.23 -2.00 18.50
N ALA A 378 -14.05 -0.69 18.49
CA ALA A 378 -12.84 -0.04 18.99
C ALA A 378 -13.18 0.69 20.29
N ASP A 379 -12.62 0.19 21.40
CA ASP A 379 -12.75 0.83 22.72
C ASP A 379 -11.52 1.70 22.96
N ILE A 380 -11.72 3.02 22.89
CA ILE A 380 -10.66 3.99 23.01
C ILE A 380 -10.80 4.69 24.36
N PRO A 381 -9.91 4.45 25.33
CA PRO A 381 -9.94 5.20 26.57
C PRO A 381 -9.68 6.68 26.28
N TRP A 382 -10.35 7.56 27.02
CA TRP A 382 -10.22 9.01 26.85
C TRP A 382 -8.76 9.53 26.80
N PRO A 383 -7.81 9.01 27.61
CA PRO A 383 -6.41 9.45 27.55
C PRO A 383 -5.69 9.11 26.24
N HIS A 384 -6.21 8.18 25.43
CA HIS A 384 -5.65 7.80 24.13
C HIS A 384 -6.26 8.56 22.96
N ILE A 385 -7.23 9.45 23.20
CA ILE A 385 -7.73 10.37 22.17
C ILE A 385 -6.76 11.55 22.07
N SER A 386 -6.13 11.68 20.91
CA SER A 386 -5.15 12.75 20.63
C SER A 386 -5.83 14.07 20.29
N ALA A 387 -6.91 14.04 19.50
CA ALA A 387 -7.78 15.18 19.31
C ALA A 387 -9.19 14.76 18.88
N CYS A 388 -10.16 15.59 19.21
CA CYS A 388 -11.55 15.52 18.83
C CYS A 388 -11.94 16.89 18.26
N GLN A 389 -12.11 16.94 16.95
CA GLN A 389 -12.24 18.17 16.17
C GLN A 389 -13.64 18.26 15.59
N VAL A 390 -14.42 19.23 16.02
CA VAL A 390 -15.73 19.53 15.41
C VAL A 390 -15.49 20.53 14.28
N VAL A 391 -15.91 20.16 13.08
CA VAL A 391 -15.70 20.90 11.84
C VAL A 391 -17.06 21.29 11.26
N ASP A 392 -17.23 22.57 10.98
CA ASP A 392 -18.37 23.07 10.22
C ASP A 392 -18.04 23.03 8.72
N LEU A 393 -18.85 22.30 7.95
CA LEU A 393 -18.73 22.19 6.49
C LEU A 393 -19.50 23.30 5.76
N GLY A 394 -20.25 24.12 6.49
CA GLY A 394 -21.20 25.07 5.94
C GLY A 394 -22.58 24.49 5.70
N PHE A 395 -23.54 25.37 5.36
CA PHE A 395 -24.95 25.02 5.17
C PHE A 395 -25.58 24.29 6.38
N GLY A 396 -25.10 24.57 7.59
CA GLY A 396 -25.56 23.93 8.83
C GLY A 396 -25.17 22.46 8.95
N LYS A 397 -24.15 21.99 8.23
CA LYS A 397 -23.66 20.61 8.30
C LYS A 397 -22.37 20.54 9.10
N GLN A 398 -22.39 19.76 10.18
CA GLN A 398 -21.23 19.53 11.04
C GLN A 398 -20.76 18.08 10.97
N ILE A 399 -19.46 17.90 11.17
CA ILE A 399 -18.82 16.60 11.37
C ILE A 399 -17.87 16.69 12.56
N MET A 400 -17.55 15.55 13.17
CA MET A 400 -16.58 15.45 14.24
C MET A 400 -15.53 14.42 13.85
N PHE A 401 -14.26 14.83 13.85
CA PHE A 401 -13.13 13.98 13.52
C PHE A 401 -12.38 13.60 14.80
N VAL A 402 -12.32 12.30 15.09
CA VAL A 402 -11.67 11.77 16.29
C VAL A 402 -10.38 11.06 15.91
N ARG A 403 -9.25 11.47 16.49
CA ARG A 403 -7.91 10.92 16.24
C ARG A 403 -7.42 10.08 17.42
N SER A 404 -6.99 8.85 17.17
CA SER A 404 -6.37 7.99 18.19
C SER A 404 -5.52 6.90 17.54
N GLU A 405 -4.37 6.58 18.16
CA GLU A 405 -3.49 5.50 17.73
C GLU A 405 -4.11 4.10 17.92
N ARG A 406 -5.14 3.97 18.76
CA ARG A 406 -5.87 2.71 18.99
C ARG A 406 -6.90 2.38 17.91
N LEU A 407 -7.11 3.27 16.95
CA LEU A 407 -7.99 2.99 15.82
C LEU A 407 -7.36 1.97 14.86
N PRO A 408 -8.17 1.14 14.17
CA PRO A 408 -7.69 0.22 13.15
C PRO A 408 -6.82 0.92 12.11
N TRP A 409 -5.81 0.22 11.56
CA TRP A 409 -4.89 0.78 10.57
C TRP A 409 -5.61 1.41 9.36
N LEU A 410 -6.73 0.82 8.93
CA LEU A 410 -7.57 1.33 7.84
C LEU A 410 -8.17 2.73 8.12
N CYS A 411 -8.32 3.13 9.39
CA CYS A 411 -8.74 4.50 9.76
C CYS A 411 -7.72 5.56 9.33
N ARG A 412 -6.49 5.17 8.96
CA ARG A 412 -5.50 6.10 8.41
C ARG A 412 -5.90 6.66 7.05
N PHE A 413 -6.68 5.93 6.26
CA PHE A 413 -7.25 6.47 5.01
C PHE A 413 -8.19 7.64 5.29
N CYS A 414 -8.98 7.56 6.37
CA CYS A 414 -9.86 8.65 6.77
C CYS A 414 -9.05 9.87 7.18
N GLY A 415 -8.02 9.69 8.01
CA GLY A 415 -7.13 10.81 8.37
C GLY A 415 -6.41 11.41 7.17
N LEU A 416 -6.04 10.59 6.17
CA LEU A 416 -5.45 11.09 4.93
C LEU A 416 -6.41 12.00 4.16
N ILE A 417 -7.67 11.59 4.02
CA ILE A 417 -8.70 12.36 3.31
C ILE A 417 -9.04 13.64 4.09
N VAL A 418 -9.27 13.53 5.40
CA VAL A 418 -9.73 14.65 6.24
C VAL A 418 -8.62 15.67 6.52
N THR A 419 -7.40 15.22 6.83
CA THR A 419 -6.32 16.11 7.28
C THR A 419 -5.15 16.24 6.29
N GLY A 420 -5.13 15.43 5.22
CA GLY A 420 -4.00 15.35 4.29
C GLY A 420 -2.79 14.61 4.86
N GLN A 421 -2.94 13.97 6.03
CA GLN A 421 -1.86 13.30 6.74
C GLN A 421 -2.22 11.86 7.07
N TRP A 422 -1.23 10.97 7.04
CA TRP A 422 -1.40 9.53 7.29
C TRP A 422 -1.57 9.21 8.79
N GLN A 423 -2.63 9.74 9.40
CA GLN A 423 -2.94 9.64 10.82
C GLN A 423 -4.20 8.81 11.05
N PRO A 424 -4.25 7.97 12.10
CA PRO A 424 -5.44 7.17 12.40
C PRO A 424 -6.57 8.05 12.94
N GLY A 425 -7.68 8.13 12.21
CA GLY A 425 -8.84 8.92 12.63
C GLY A 425 -10.16 8.40 12.07
N VAL A 426 -11.26 8.79 12.69
CA VAL A 426 -12.63 8.40 12.29
C VAL A 426 -13.50 9.63 12.12
N VAL A 427 -14.39 9.60 11.13
CA VAL A 427 -15.35 10.68 10.85
C VAL A 427 -16.70 10.32 11.45
N LEU A 428 -17.20 11.19 12.31
CA LEU A 428 -18.54 11.13 12.89
C LEU A 428 -19.39 12.22 12.23
N VAL A 429 -20.61 11.86 11.86
CA VAL A 429 -21.46 12.71 11.02
C VAL A 429 -22.56 13.35 11.87
N GLY A 430 -22.81 14.65 11.66
CA GLY A 430 -23.82 15.41 12.40
C GLY A 430 -25.27 14.92 12.25
N THR A 431 -25.53 13.94 11.39
CA THR A 431 -26.83 13.29 11.26
C THR A 431 -27.07 12.19 12.29
N MET A 432 -26.10 11.88 13.16
CA MET A 432 -26.27 10.88 14.22
C MET A 432 -27.33 11.32 15.25
N SER A 433 -28.07 10.36 15.81
CA SER A 433 -28.94 10.59 16.95
C SER A 433 -28.14 11.14 18.14
N HIS A 434 -28.73 12.02 18.95
CA HIS A 434 -28.07 12.59 20.14
C HIS A 434 -26.73 13.29 19.84
N TRP A 435 -26.61 13.93 18.67
CA TRP A 435 -25.38 14.60 18.22
C TRP A 435 -24.86 15.65 19.22
N HIS A 436 -25.73 16.54 19.69
CA HIS A 436 -25.35 17.59 20.64
C HIS A 436 -24.90 17.01 21.98
N ASP A 437 -25.61 15.99 22.48
CA ASP A 437 -25.28 15.29 23.73
C ASP A 437 -23.91 14.59 23.61
N LEU A 438 -23.62 13.99 22.44
CA LEU A 438 -22.34 13.35 22.16
C LEU A 438 -21.19 14.36 22.20
N ILE A 439 -21.37 15.53 21.57
CA ILE A 439 -20.37 16.60 21.56
C ILE A 439 -20.14 17.11 22.99
N ALA A 440 -21.22 17.39 23.73
CA ALA A 440 -21.15 17.88 25.11
C ALA A 440 -20.38 16.90 26.00
N ARG A 441 -20.66 15.59 25.88
CA ARG A 441 -19.96 14.56 26.64
C ARG A 441 -18.49 14.43 26.26
N CYS A 442 -18.17 14.50 24.97
CA CYS A 442 -16.78 14.52 24.52
C CYS A 442 -16.02 15.76 25.04
N ALA A 443 -16.66 16.92 25.01
CA ALA A 443 -16.09 18.18 25.50
C ALA A 443 -15.77 18.09 27.00
N GLU A 444 -16.75 17.66 27.80
CA GLU A 444 -16.61 17.44 29.24
C GLU A 444 -15.44 16.51 29.55
N ARG A 445 -15.44 15.30 28.97
CA ARG A 445 -14.41 14.28 29.27
C ARG A 445 -13.01 14.69 28.82
N LEU A 446 -12.88 15.26 27.62
CA LEU A 446 -11.57 15.65 27.10
C LEU A 446 -11.01 16.91 27.75
N SER A 447 -11.85 17.77 28.33
CA SER A 447 -11.40 18.94 29.10
C SER A 447 -10.62 18.56 30.36
N HIS A 448 -10.93 17.41 30.97
CA HIS A 448 -10.22 16.86 32.12
C HIS A 448 -8.92 16.14 31.76
N THR A 449 -8.60 16.02 30.47
CA THR A 449 -7.42 15.32 29.99
C THR A 449 -6.35 16.33 29.58
N PRO A 450 -5.07 16.17 29.97
CA PRO A 450 -4.04 17.17 29.69
C PRO A 450 -3.88 17.41 28.18
N PRO A 451 -3.65 18.66 27.76
CA PRO A 451 -3.45 19.01 26.35
C PRO A 451 -2.24 18.26 25.77
N LEU A 452 -2.26 18.01 24.46
CA LEU A 452 -1.13 17.42 23.73
C LEU A 452 -0.50 18.51 22.87
N ASN A 453 0.81 18.75 23.03
CA ASN A 453 1.53 19.81 22.31
C ASN A 453 0.86 21.19 22.43
N ASP A 454 0.48 21.58 23.65
CA ASP A 454 -0.21 22.84 23.98
C ASP A 454 -1.58 23.05 23.30
N ALA A 455 -2.05 22.07 22.52
CA ALA A 455 -3.37 22.10 21.91
C ALA A 455 -4.40 21.37 22.80
N PRO A 456 -5.58 21.97 23.05
CA PRO A 456 -6.66 21.28 23.73
C PRO A 456 -7.10 20.08 22.88
N ARG A 457 -7.38 18.97 23.57
CA ARG A 457 -7.81 17.73 22.90
C ARG A 457 -9.19 17.86 22.28
N PHE A 458 -10.07 18.67 22.84
CA PHE A 458 -11.37 18.98 22.24
C PHE A 458 -11.33 20.36 21.58
N GLN A 459 -11.73 20.42 20.31
CA GLN A 459 -11.68 21.61 19.47
C GLN A 459 -13.07 21.81 18.83
N PRO A 460 -13.92 22.69 19.38
CA PRO A 460 -15.32 22.85 18.94
C PRO A 460 -15.49 23.54 17.58
N ALA A 461 -14.47 24.23 17.10
CA ALA A 461 -14.43 24.90 15.80
C ALA A 461 -13.06 24.68 15.17
N ALA A 462 -12.74 23.44 14.85
CA ALA A 462 -11.46 23.08 14.26
C ALA A 462 -11.41 23.46 12.78
N PHE A 463 -10.32 24.08 12.37
CA PHE A 463 -10.04 24.36 10.97
C PHE A 463 -9.46 23.13 10.29
N VAL A 464 -10.21 22.56 9.34
CA VAL A 464 -9.84 21.33 8.60
C VAL A 464 -10.09 21.58 7.11
N PRO A 465 -9.10 22.16 6.40
CA PRO A 465 -9.32 22.77 5.10
C PRO A 465 -9.78 21.77 4.04
N ASN A 466 -9.30 20.52 4.05
CA ASN A 466 -9.65 19.54 3.00
C ASN A 466 -11.15 19.29 2.87
N LEU A 467 -11.91 19.36 3.97
CA LEU A 467 -13.35 19.15 3.94
C LEU A 467 -14.10 20.47 3.79
N GLN A 468 -13.62 21.53 4.43
CA GLN A 468 -14.25 22.86 4.38
C GLN A 468 -14.12 23.50 3.00
N LEU A 469 -13.06 23.21 2.24
CA LEU A 469 -12.91 23.65 0.84
C LEU A 469 -14.01 23.11 -0.09
N ILE A 470 -14.65 22.00 0.25
CA ILE A 470 -15.77 21.45 -0.56
C ILE A 470 -17.03 22.29 -0.37
N GLY A 471 -17.33 22.71 0.86
CA GLY A 471 -18.57 23.43 1.18
C GLY A 471 -18.43 24.96 1.17
N GLN A 472 -17.28 25.49 1.56
CA GLN A 472 -17.00 26.92 1.72
C GLN A 472 -15.63 27.30 1.12
N PRO A 473 -15.42 27.13 -0.20
CA PRO A 473 -14.10 27.28 -0.81
C PRO A 473 -13.49 28.68 -0.62
N VAL A 474 -14.26 29.76 -0.76
CA VAL A 474 -13.76 31.14 -0.62
C VAL A 474 -13.39 31.46 0.84
N ALA A 475 -14.27 31.18 1.81
CA ALA A 475 -13.99 31.43 3.21
C ALA A 475 -12.80 30.60 3.73
N THR A 476 -12.69 29.34 3.26
CA THR A 476 -11.62 28.43 3.66
C THR A 476 -10.28 28.83 3.04
N THR A 477 -10.24 29.23 1.77
CA THR A 477 -9.01 29.71 1.12
C THR A 477 -8.49 30.99 1.78
N LYS A 478 -9.39 31.91 2.15
CA LYS A 478 -9.06 33.10 2.94
C LYS A 478 -8.44 32.76 4.30
N ALA A 479 -9.12 31.91 5.09
CA ALA A 479 -8.62 31.47 6.40
C ALA A 479 -7.26 30.76 6.27
N LEU A 480 -7.12 29.91 5.25
CA LEU A 480 -5.89 29.20 4.95
C LEU A 480 -4.78 30.17 4.56
N SER A 481 -5.05 31.19 3.74
CA SER A 481 -4.07 32.23 3.38
C SER A 481 -3.56 32.98 4.60
N VAL A 482 -4.44 33.34 5.53
CA VAL A 482 -4.08 34.04 6.78
C VAL A 482 -3.21 33.16 7.68
N GLU A 483 -3.60 31.90 7.90
CA GLU A 483 -2.80 30.94 8.68
C GLU A 483 -1.45 30.66 8.02
N TRP A 484 -1.42 30.58 6.68
CA TRP A 484 -0.20 30.33 5.94
C TRP A 484 0.76 31.53 5.94
N LYS A 485 0.24 32.77 6.04
CA LYS A 485 1.05 33.98 6.24
C LYS A 485 1.75 33.96 7.60
N THR A 486 1.07 33.48 8.66
CA THR A 486 1.61 33.42 10.03
C THR A 486 2.47 32.18 10.30
N ALA A 487 2.34 31.11 9.51
CA ALA A 487 3.04 29.84 9.73
C ALA A 487 4.43 29.76 9.07
N ALA A 488 5.47 29.46 9.87
CA ALA A 488 6.76 28.83 9.52
C ALA A 488 7.58 29.41 8.33
N THR A 489 8.82 28.92 8.17
CA THR A 489 9.75 29.34 7.10
C THR A 489 9.27 28.89 5.70
N PHE A 490 9.78 29.54 4.65
CA PHE A 490 9.47 29.16 3.26
C PHE A 490 9.75 27.67 2.97
N GLY A 491 10.84 27.11 3.49
CA GLY A 491 11.19 25.70 3.27
C GLY A 491 10.14 24.71 3.82
N SER A 492 9.60 24.98 5.01
CA SER A 492 8.51 24.18 5.57
C SER A 492 7.21 24.29 4.77
N ARG A 493 6.89 25.49 4.26
CA ARG A 493 5.73 25.71 3.38
C ARG A 493 5.86 24.95 2.07
N LEU A 494 7.05 25.01 1.47
CA LEU A 494 7.38 24.28 0.25
C LEU A 494 7.27 22.77 0.44
N PHE A 495 7.80 22.23 1.54
CA PHE A 495 7.68 20.80 1.82
C PHE A 495 6.22 20.36 1.99
N ALA A 496 5.39 21.15 2.67
CA ALA A 496 3.97 20.88 2.80
C ALA A 496 3.25 20.90 1.44
N ALA A 497 3.59 21.86 0.58
CA ALA A 497 3.06 21.99 -0.78
C ALA A 497 3.47 20.79 -1.66
N ILE A 498 4.75 20.41 -1.64
CA ILE A 498 5.26 19.20 -2.33
C ILE A 498 4.47 17.99 -1.87
N ARG A 499 4.37 17.76 -0.56
CA ARG A 499 3.65 16.61 0.00
C ARG A 499 2.20 16.58 -0.47
N ALA A 500 1.50 17.71 -0.42
CA ALA A 500 0.11 17.80 -0.85
C ALA A 500 -0.03 17.48 -2.35
N MET A 501 0.80 18.08 -3.20
CA MET A 501 0.75 17.82 -4.64
C MET A 501 1.07 16.36 -4.96
N THR A 502 2.07 15.80 -4.28
CA THR A 502 2.49 14.41 -4.43
C THR A 502 1.33 13.45 -4.14
N LEU A 503 0.61 13.73 -3.04
CA LEU A 503 -0.53 12.94 -2.59
C LEU A 503 -1.70 13.02 -3.57
N VAL A 504 -1.97 14.24 -4.05
CA VAL A 504 -3.07 14.53 -4.95
C VAL A 504 -2.84 13.96 -6.36
N ALA A 505 -1.59 13.93 -6.83
CA ALA A 505 -1.23 13.35 -8.12
C ALA A 505 -1.11 11.82 -8.07
N LEU A 506 -0.86 11.22 -6.89
CA LEU A 506 -0.62 9.79 -6.72
C LEU A 506 -1.72 8.90 -7.34
N PRO A 507 -3.03 9.18 -7.16
CA PRO A 507 -4.08 8.39 -7.78
C PRO A 507 -3.95 8.27 -9.30
N LEU A 508 -3.49 9.31 -10.03
CA LEU A 508 -3.36 9.26 -11.49
C LEU A 508 -2.36 8.17 -11.93
N GLY A 509 -1.22 8.08 -11.24
CA GLY A 509 -0.24 7.02 -11.50
C GLY A 509 -0.76 5.64 -11.11
N LEU A 510 -1.49 5.55 -9.99
CA LEU A 510 -2.12 4.30 -9.53
C LEU A 510 -3.24 3.82 -10.46
N MET A 511 -4.03 4.73 -11.01
CA MET A 511 -5.11 4.45 -11.96
C MET A 511 -4.59 3.86 -13.27
N PHE A 512 -3.35 4.18 -13.66
CA PHE A 512 -2.70 3.57 -14.81
C PHE A 512 -2.06 2.23 -14.44
N THR A 513 -1.33 2.18 -13.33
CA THR A 513 -0.51 1.01 -12.95
C THR A 513 -1.31 -0.14 -12.39
N LEU A 514 -2.18 0.10 -11.40
CA LEU A 514 -2.84 -0.99 -10.69
C LEU A 514 -3.77 -1.77 -11.63
N PRO A 515 -4.67 -1.13 -12.41
CA PRO A 515 -5.49 -1.85 -13.37
C PRO A 515 -4.66 -2.58 -14.42
N ALA A 516 -3.63 -1.96 -15.00
CA ALA A 516 -2.79 -2.63 -16.00
C ALA A 516 -2.00 -3.82 -15.44
N LEU A 517 -1.59 -3.77 -14.16
CA LEU A 517 -0.98 -4.92 -13.47
C LEU A 517 -1.99 -6.01 -13.15
N THR A 518 -3.24 -5.62 -12.85
CA THR A 518 -4.29 -6.58 -12.50
C THR A 518 -5.05 -7.14 -13.69
N ASP A 519 -5.15 -6.45 -14.83
CA ASP A 519 -5.96 -6.84 -15.99
C ASP A 519 -5.52 -8.20 -16.57
N GLY A 520 -4.26 -8.57 -16.38
CA GLY A 520 -3.73 -9.92 -16.67
C GLY A 520 -3.64 -10.28 -18.16
N ASP A 521 -4.07 -9.38 -19.05
CA ASP A 521 -4.07 -9.51 -20.52
C ASP A 521 -2.65 -9.53 -21.11
N TYR A 522 -1.68 -8.96 -20.40
CA TYR A 522 -0.28 -8.89 -20.81
C TYR A 522 0.65 -9.22 -19.65
N TRP A 523 1.85 -9.71 -19.95
CA TRP A 523 2.88 -9.85 -18.95
C TRP A 523 3.31 -8.47 -18.41
N PRO A 524 3.59 -8.31 -17.10
CA PRO A 524 4.04 -7.04 -16.54
C PRO A 524 5.31 -6.55 -17.23
N ASN A 525 5.16 -5.52 -18.05
CA ASN A 525 6.27 -4.84 -18.69
C ASN A 525 6.68 -3.63 -17.81
N PRO A 526 7.99 -3.35 -17.64
CA PRO A 526 8.47 -2.07 -17.11
C PRO A 526 7.72 -0.84 -17.64
N GLY A 527 7.23 -0.87 -18.88
CA GLY A 527 6.41 0.18 -19.48
C GLY A 527 5.16 0.54 -18.67
N ILE A 528 4.55 -0.39 -17.94
CA ILE A 528 3.38 -0.11 -17.07
C ILE A 528 3.81 0.80 -15.91
N ILE A 529 4.93 0.49 -15.27
CA ILE A 529 5.48 1.27 -14.16
C ILE A 529 5.94 2.64 -14.66
N ILE A 530 6.61 2.68 -15.82
CA ILE A 530 7.07 3.93 -16.46
C ILE A 530 5.87 4.80 -16.83
N GLY A 531 4.81 4.23 -17.41
CA GLY A 531 3.57 4.94 -17.72
C GLY A 531 2.88 5.48 -16.46
N GLY A 532 2.84 4.69 -15.38
CA GLY A 532 2.34 5.14 -14.08
C GLY A 532 3.11 6.32 -13.50
N ILE A 533 4.45 6.24 -13.54
CA ILE A 533 5.33 7.35 -13.15
C ILE A 533 5.07 8.54 -14.08
N GLY A 534 4.88 8.33 -15.38
CA GLY A 534 4.54 9.36 -16.36
C GLY A 534 3.25 10.10 -16.01
N PHE A 535 2.16 9.38 -15.72
CA PHE A 535 0.89 9.98 -15.31
C PHE A 535 0.96 10.67 -13.94
N TRP A 536 1.71 10.11 -13.00
CA TRP A 536 1.97 10.75 -11.73
C TRP A 536 2.74 12.07 -11.89
N MET A 537 3.79 12.06 -12.73
CA MET A 537 4.56 13.26 -13.08
C MET A 537 3.72 14.27 -13.86
N ALA A 538 2.84 13.83 -14.75
CA ALA A 538 1.89 14.71 -15.45
C ALA A 538 0.92 15.37 -14.47
N GLY A 539 0.44 14.63 -13.46
CA GLY A 539 -0.32 15.20 -12.35
C GLY A 539 0.49 16.25 -11.59
N MET A 540 1.75 15.94 -11.27
CA MET A 540 2.67 16.88 -10.60
C MET A 540 2.95 18.15 -11.41
N LEU A 541 3.03 18.05 -12.74
CA LEU A 541 3.37 19.16 -13.64
C LEU A 541 2.31 20.27 -13.68
N GLU A 542 1.07 19.95 -13.32
CA GLU A 542 -0.01 20.94 -13.18
C GLU A 542 0.40 22.10 -12.26
N TRP A 543 1.10 21.79 -11.16
CA TRP A 543 1.49 22.78 -10.16
C TRP A 543 2.44 23.86 -10.71
N PRO A 544 3.64 23.54 -11.24
CA PRO A 544 4.52 24.55 -11.81
C PRO A 544 3.91 25.22 -13.04
N LEU A 545 3.08 24.52 -13.83
CA LEU A 545 2.42 25.10 -15.00
C LEU A 545 1.43 26.21 -14.62
N LEU A 546 0.57 25.97 -13.64
CA LEU A 546 -0.40 26.97 -13.19
C LEU A 546 0.26 28.18 -12.57
N VAL A 547 1.35 27.96 -11.83
CA VAL A 547 2.14 29.06 -11.27
C VAL A 547 2.84 29.84 -12.39
N LEU A 548 3.37 29.18 -13.42
CA LEU A 548 3.94 29.87 -14.58
C LEU A 548 2.89 30.72 -15.31
N ILE A 549 1.69 30.20 -15.50
CA ILE A 549 0.59 30.94 -16.13
C ILE A 549 0.21 32.15 -15.27
N SER A 550 0.21 32.02 -13.94
CA SER A 550 -0.05 33.13 -13.03
C SER A 550 0.98 34.26 -13.20
N PHE A 551 2.26 33.92 -13.33
CA PHE A 551 3.33 34.88 -13.63
C PHE A 551 3.12 35.60 -14.97
N LEU A 552 2.76 34.86 -16.02
CA LEU A 552 2.58 35.41 -17.37
C LEU A 552 1.38 36.37 -17.45
N ILE A 553 0.30 36.09 -16.72
CA ILE A 553 -0.91 36.92 -16.75
C ILE A 553 -0.70 38.24 -16.00
N GLN A 554 0.04 38.24 -14.88
CA GLN A 554 0.21 39.45 -14.08
C GLN A 554 1.34 40.39 -14.52
N GLY A 555 2.39 39.90 -15.18
CA GLY A 555 3.45 40.74 -15.77
C GLY A 555 4.31 41.57 -14.80
N ASN A 556 3.93 41.72 -13.52
CA ASN A 556 4.69 42.45 -12.50
C ASN A 556 5.48 41.48 -11.62
N VAL A 557 6.78 41.39 -11.87
CA VAL A 557 7.75 40.57 -11.11
C VAL A 557 8.10 41.20 -9.74
N THR A 558 7.56 42.38 -9.44
CA THR A 558 8.00 43.21 -8.31
C THR A 558 7.45 42.79 -6.95
N GLU A 559 6.40 41.97 -6.88
CA GLU A 559 5.84 41.44 -5.62
C GLU A 559 6.19 39.96 -5.43
N GLU A 560 7.49 39.68 -5.27
CA GLU A 560 8.01 38.32 -5.04
C GLU A 560 7.32 37.58 -3.86
N GLN A 561 6.84 38.31 -2.85
CA GLN A 561 6.20 37.74 -1.67
C GLN A 561 4.79 37.18 -1.93
N GLU A 562 3.97 37.85 -2.74
CA GLU A 562 2.61 37.36 -3.05
C GLU A 562 2.65 36.19 -4.04
N GLN A 563 3.62 36.23 -4.95
CA GLN A 563 3.82 35.17 -5.95
C GLN A 563 4.38 33.88 -5.33
N ALA A 564 5.32 33.98 -4.37
CA ALA A 564 5.79 32.85 -3.58
C ALA A 564 4.66 32.19 -2.76
N HIS A 565 3.62 32.97 -2.40
CA HIS A 565 2.49 32.48 -1.61
C HIS A 565 1.65 31.48 -2.40
N ILE A 566 1.28 31.79 -3.65
CA ILE A 566 0.48 30.91 -4.52
C ILE A 566 1.21 29.61 -4.81
N PHE A 567 2.52 29.69 -5.06
CA PHE A 567 3.34 28.52 -5.29
C PHE A 567 3.22 27.50 -4.16
N THR A 568 3.11 27.95 -2.90
CA THR A 568 2.96 27.02 -1.76
C THR A 568 1.51 26.70 -1.40
N LEU A 569 0.56 27.58 -1.71
CA LEU A 569 -0.85 27.43 -1.37
C LEU A 569 -1.60 26.51 -2.33
N TYR A 570 -1.32 26.61 -3.63
CA TYR A 570 -2.08 25.92 -4.66
C TYR A 570 -2.23 24.41 -4.40
N PRO A 571 -1.16 23.65 -4.09
CA PRO A 571 -1.30 22.21 -3.82
C PRO A 571 -2.18 21.83 -2.63
N LEU A 572 -2.21 22.65 -1.59
CA LEU A 572 -3.01 22.38 -0.38
C LEU A 572 -4.50 22.52 -0.70
N VAL A 573 -4.80 23.53 -1.49
CA VAL A 573 -6.14 23.87 -1.95
C VAL A 573 -6.67 22.75 -2.86
N GLN A 574 -5.81 22.02 -3.58
CA GLN A 574 -6.22 20.85 -4.38
C GLN A 574 -6.52 19.56 -3.59
N LEU A 575 -6.17 19.44 -2.30
CA LEU A 575 -6.38 18.22 -1.51
C LEU A 575 -7.79 17.59 -1.57
N PRO A 576 -8.90 18.35 -1.60
CA PRO A 576 -10.24 17.78 -1.64
C PRO A 576 -10.49 16.89 -2.88
N ARG A 577 -9.76 17.09 -3.98
CA ARG A 577 -9.91 16.28 -5.20
C ARG A 577 -9.34 14.86 -5.06
N LEU A 578 -8.60 14.58 -3.98
CA LEU A 578 -8.09 13.24 -3.68
C LEU A 578 -9.23 12.21 -3.56
N LEU A 579 -10.31 12.56 -2.87
CA LEU A 579 -11.44 11.66 -2.64
C LEU A 579 -12.07 11.16 -3.96
N PRO A 580 -12.50 12.03 -4.89
CA PRO A 580 -13.06 11.56 -6.16
C PRO A 580 -12.03 10.79 -7.00
N MET A 581 -10.74 11.14 -6.95
CA MET A 581 -9.70 10.37 -7.65
C MET A 581 -9.49 8.96 -7.07
N LEU A 582 -9.57 8.79 -5.75
CA LEU A 582 -9.52 7.47 -5.12
C LEU A 582 -10.76 6.63 -5.48
N LEU A 583 -11.94 7.26 -5.58
CA LEU A 583 -13.15 6.59 -6.07
C LEU A 583 -13.03 6.18 -7.54
N ALA A 584 -12.36 6.99 -8.37
CA ALA A 584 -12.06 6.63 -9.75
C ALA A 584 -11.14 5.40 -9.82
N LEU A 585 -10.11 5.33 -8.97
CA LEU A 585 -9.25 4.16 -8.85
C LEU A 585 -10.03 2.90 -8.44
N ILE A 586 -10.88 2.98 -7.41
CA ILE A 586 -11.72 1.86 -6.99
C ILE A 586 -12.63 1.39 -8.14
N SER A 587 -13.20 2.33 -8.88
CA SER A 587 -14.06 2.04 -10.04
C SER A 587 -13.31 1.29 -11.15
N LEU A 588 -12.05 1.63 -11.40
CA LEU A 588 -11.20 0.90 -12.34
C LEU A 588 -10.86 -0.51 -11.85
N LEU A 589 -10.62 -0.69 -10.55
CA LEU A 589 -10.33 -2.01 -9.97
C LEU A 589 -11.49 -3.00 -10.09
N VAL A 590 -12.73 -2.51 -10.10
CA VAL A 590 -13.95 -3.33 -10.32
C VAL A 590 -14.40 -3.36 -11.78
N ASN A 591 -13.54 -2.93 -12.71
CA ASN A 591 -13.79 -2.90 -14.15
C ASN A 591 -15.00 -2.03 -14.57
N LEU A 592 -15.15 -0.85 -13.96
CA LEU A 592 -16.14 0.18 -14.33
C LEU A 592 -15.45 1.46 -14.84
N PRO A 593 -14.93 1.48 -16.07
CA PRO A 593 -14.21 2.63 -16.61
C PRO A 593 -15.08 3.89 -16.75
N TRP A 594 -16.37 3.74 -17.08
CA TRP A 594 -17.29 4.88 -17.18
C TRP A 594 -17.51 5.56 -15.81
N LEU A 595 -17.61 4.78 -14.73
CA LEU A 595 -17.76 5.32 -13.38
C LEU A 595 -16.48 6.02 -12.93
N ALA A 596 -15.32 5.47 -13.31
CA ALA A 596 -14.04 6.13 -13.10
C ALA A 596 -13.96 7.49 -13.82
N ALA A 597 -14.45 7.58 -15.05
CA ALA A 597 -14.53 8.85 -15.77
C ALA A 597 -15.44 9.87 -15.07
N ILE A 598 -16.61 9.44 -14.57
CA ILE A 598 -17.51 10.31 -13.78
C ILE A 598 -16.83 10.81 -12.50
N CYS A 599 -16.16 9.92 -11.77
CA CYS A 599 -15.39 10.30 -10.58
C CYS A 599 -14.26 11.27 -10.92
N TRP A 600 -13.58 11.08 -12.06
CA TRP A 600 -12.57 12.02 -12.53
C TRP A 600 -13.19 13.38 -12.86
N PHE A 601 -14.32 13.45 -13.56
CA PHE A 601 -15.05 14.70 -13.78
C PHE A 601 -15.46 15.40 -12.47
N ALA A 602 -15.86 14.65 -11.45
CA ALA A 602 -16.10 15.21 -10.12
C ALA A 602 -14.83 15.81 -9.51
N ALA A 603 -13.66 15.18 -9.71
CA ALA A 603 -12.37 15.74 -9.32
C ALA A 603 -12.04 17.04 -10.09
N LEU A 604 -12.37 17.12 -11.38
CA LEU A 604 -12.22 18.34 -12.19
C LEU A 604 -13.12 19.46 -11.67
N ALA A 605 -14.37 19.16 -11.32
CA ALA A 605 -15.29 20.14 -10.76
C ALA A 605 -14.76 20.71 -9.43
N VAL A 606 -14.24 19.84 -8.55
CA VAL A 606 -13.58 20.27 -7.31
C VAL A 606 -12.35 21.12 -7.61
N ALA A 607 -11.49 20.69 -8.52
CA ALA A 607 -10.30 21.45 -8.92
C ALA A 607 -10.67 22.83 -9.46
N TYR A 608 -11.71 22.94 -10.29
CA TYR A 608 -12.23 24.20 -10.80
C TYR A 608 -12.65 25.14 -9.67
N TRP A 609 -13.56 24.70 -8.80
CA TRP A 609 -14.14 25.54 -7.75
C TRP A 609 -13.10 26.06 -6.78
N VAL A 610 -12.21 25.17 -6.38
CA VAL A 610 -11.24 25.44 -5.33
C VAL A 610 -10.08 26.27 -5.88
N THR A 611 -9.74 26.12 -7.17
CA THR A 611 -8.81 27.00 -7.87
C THR A 611 -9.40 28.38 -8.13
N ALA A 612 -10.66 28.47 -8.58
CA ALA A 612 -11.34 29.75 -8.77
C ALA A 612 -11.37 30.57 -7.46
N ALA A 613 -11.66 29.92 -6.32
CA ALA A 613 -11.61 30.57 -5.01
C ALA A 613 -10.21 31.09 -4.65
N LEU A 614 -9.14 30.36 -5.01
CA LEU A 614 -7.77 30.83 -4.82
C LEU A 614 -7.47 32.09 -5.65
N TRP A 615 -7.92 32.14 -6.90
CA TRP A 615 -7.73 33.32 -7.76
C TRP A 615 -8.48 34.55 -7.23
N VAL A 616 -9.71 34.37 -6.76
CA VAL A 616 -10.50 35.44 -6.13
C VAL A 616 -9.78 35.98 -4.89
N GLU A 617 -9.27 35.10 -4.02
CA GLU A 617 -8.66 35.53 -2.76
C GLU A 617 -7.27 36.15 -2.93
N VAL A 618 -6.45 35.62 -3.85
CA VAL A 618 -5.07 36.11 -3.98
C VAL A 618 -4.95 37.28 -4.95
N TYR A 619 -5.77 37.30 -6.00
CA TYR A 619 -5.63 38.29 -7.08
C TYR A 619 -6.82 39.22 -7.23
N GLU A 620 -7.83 39.10 -6.34
CA GLU A 620 -9.05 39.90 -6.38
C GLU A 620 -9.75 39.82 -7.76
N TRP A 621 -9.63 38.67 -8.43
CA TRP A 621 -10.23 38.44 -9.74
C TRP A 621 -11.75 38.35 -9.65
N ASP A 622 -12.43 39.17 -10.43
CA ASP A 622 -13.88 39.23 -10.45
C ASP A 622 -14.48 38.55 -11.70
N GLY A 623 -15.63 37.88 -11.49
CA GLY A 623 -16.49 37.35 -12.54
C GLY A 623 -15.75 36.47 -13.56
N ALA A 624 -15.59 36.98 -14.79
CA ALA A 624 -15.02 36.22 -15.91
C ALA A 624 -13.56 35.81 -15.70
N GLN A 625 -12.75 36.61 -14.99
CA GLN A 625 -11.34 36.29 -14.75
C GLN A 625 -11.19 35.07 -13.83
N ALA A 626 -11.97 35.03 -12.73
CA ALA A 626 -12.00 33.88 -11.83
C ALA A 626 -12.47 32.58 -12.52
N ILE A 627 -13.43 32.69 -13.45
CA ILE A 627 -13.88 31.57 -14.28
C ILE A 627 -12.73 31.04 -15.14
N VAL A 628 -12.01 31.93 -15.83
CA VAL A 628 -10.86 31.55 -16.66
C VAL A 628 -9.75 30.91 -15.82
N GLY A 629 -9.44 31.48 -14.65
CA GLY A 629 -8.46 30.91 -13.72
C GLY A 629 -8.83 29.51 -13.23
N GLY A 630 -10.11 29.29 -12.92
CA GLY A 630 -10.63 27.97 -12.54
C GLY A 630 -10.57 26.94 -13.68
N LEU A 631 -10.69 27.36 -14.95
CA LEU A 631 -10.63 26.47 -16.10
C LEU A 631 -9.22 25.96 -16.42
N LEU A 632 -8.17 26.64 -15.98
CA LEU A 632 -6.79 26.22 -16.25
C LEU A 632 -6.45 24.78 -15.79
N PRO A 633 -6.67 24.38 -14.53
CA PRO A 633 -6.46 22.99 -14.11
C PRO A 633 -7.37 22.02 -14.88
N VAL A 634 -8.59 22.43 -15.23
CA VAL A 634 -9.54 21.62 -15.99
C VAL A 634 -8.97 21.27 -17.36
N ILE A 635 -8.44 22.25 -18.09
CA ILE A 635 -7.84 22.06 -19.42
C ILE A 635 -6.66 21.08 -19.34
N TRP A 636 -5.77 21.26 -18.36
CA TRP A 636 -4.64 20.35 -18.15
C TRP A 636 -5.11 18.92 -17.88
N HIS A 637 -6.07 18.75 -16.97
CA HIS A 637 -6.62 17.43 -16.65
C HIS A 637 -7.38 16.81 -17.82
N PHE A 638 -8.03 17.58 -18.68
CA PHE A 638 -8.62 17.06 -19.91
C PHE A 638 -7.55 16.48 -20.84
N PHE A 639 -6.42 17.18 -21.03
CA PHE A 639 -5.30 16.67 -21.82
C PHE A 639 -4.74 15.36 -21.23
N VAL A 640 -4.51 15.33 -19.91
CA VAL A 640 -4.05 14.13 -19.20
C VAL A 640 -5.07 12.99 -19.32
N MET A 641 -6.36 13.28 -19.17
CA MET A 641 -7.44 12.31 -19.26
C MET A 641 -7.54 11.74 -20.68
N THR A 642 -7.44 12.57 -21.72
CA THR A 642 -7.41 12.10 -23.11
C THR A 642 -6.19 11.22 -23.36
N GLY A 643 -5.00 11.62 -22.90
CA GLY A 643 -3.80 10.77 -22.99
C GLY A 643 -3.96 9.44 -22.25
N PHE A 644 -4.59 9.45 -21.07
CA PHE A 644 -4.88 8.26 -20.28
C PHE A 644 -5.77 7.26 -21.01
N TRP A 645 -6.89 7.72 -21.57
CA TRP A 645 -7.84 6.84 -22.27
C TRP A 645 -7.38 6.44 -23.68
N LEU A 646 -6.41 7.14 -24.27
CA LEU A 646 -5.80 6.73 -25.55
C LEU A 646 -4.71 5.67 -25.37
N LEU A 647 -3.98 5.71 -24.25
CA LEU A 647 -2.89 4.78 -23.95
C LEU A 647 -3.35 3.51 -23.24
N ARG A 648 -4.58 3.52 -22.73
CA ARG A 648 -5.27 2.35 -22.18
C ARG A 648 -6.20 1.77 -23.23
#